data_AF-J6I0X5-F1
#
_entry.id   AF-J6I0X5-F1
#
_cell.length_a   1.000
_cell.length_b   1.000
_cell.length_c   1.000
_cell.angle_alpha   90.00
_cell.angle_beta   90.00
_cell.angle_gamma   90.00
#
_symmetry.space_group_name_H-M   'P 1'
#
loop_
_entity.id
_entity.type
_entity.pdbx_description
1 polymer ?
#
loop_
_entity_poly.entity_id
_entity_poly.type
_entity_poly.pdbx_seq_one_letter_code
_entity_poly.pdbx_strand_id
1 'polypeptide(L)'
;MHRKTSIIILSCNTLELLQLCIASIHEYTESGTYEIIVVDNASEDGSAEWLKEQKDLRCIYNEENLGFPKGCNQGLEIATGTELLLLNSDTVVTKNWLKNLRCALYSSPKVGAVSCVANCCPHNQMIATHYENLEDMQDFAADYNKSNPELWEKRTTLIGFCYLFKREVLEKVGFLDDRFSPGNYEDDDYSLRILQAGYDLLLCRDTFIHHFGKASFKKNLSTQDVDEIAQRYNSLLERNGKLFEEKWHVSRDCWKMAPEELLPYLRQQVVEKEEGSSGAGLVAQKIAVLVRKTQEKRYGLCVESLRASRLPAGYALEIFSLAANKPYAAQVNEILSQTDAKIKIFINDEICLVSPLAIEQMLEIFRKENIGMVGFMGSRSLPVSGNFLEAPDVWGSVHMPMKGSLEEIRFGKAATHEFTTGVRFLCPSFFATQVDIPWNEDYDKQYYAVLAHCRAMEEGGQKMVVPLPREIWCAYQMENISFDSAEGDRRRYFAAYHSRLDDVLSSGARLALYACGKDAHVEGWQSFSHPEGIAVGARTRIHETALCRLLSDNFVGEPRISVGDDCAIDAYSTLTAHNRIVLENLVTVGANVQIKDYIRAEEDLGLAAEDRELLGHACGIRIGCAAEIGANVVIEGAVQIGCGARVRAGSVVKSDVPAYCIAEGNPARIVKTFSSREGKWLATPDEGVLTSLLEERKKTDPLLTYAFITYNRSRYLRKSLRSVLQQVGNDPLVEVLVSDKASTDETRSLVEEQQKRFKNLRYHCNETNVGAEGNIHCAMRASRGEYVIVAGDDDYILDGVLRFVLSAIVKHRGVALFCLKKEAVPRWVRRGTGILEYISYVGFLMTWISGIIMRRDLYLSVEEPQKDDDTRIPQVYLQLEMLKQNPEFAVLYGRVLAEGSGERMASGFNFGEVFIKNYLDILMAAGIPAYLLSQEKKRLAEDMIYDRLQKITKYHYDLPLDGIFDIMHEYYGEEPYYEEVVAKMKEILQEAGDAGGQADAEKKDAVNQK
;
A
#
# COMPACT_ATOMS: atom_id res chain seq x y z
N MET A 1 42.88 54.50 0.11
CA MET A 1 41.53 55.01 0.43
C MET A 1 41.06 54.33 1.70
N HIS A 2 40.58 55.07 2.70
CA HIS A 2 39.82 54.44 3.79
C HIS A 2 38.53 53.88 3.19
N ARG A 3 38.33 52.58 3.30
CA ARG A 3 37.07 51.94 2.91
C ARG A 3 36.05 52.15 4.02
N LYS A 4 34.87 52.65 3.65
CA LYS A 4 33.74 52.89 4.54
C LYS A 4 32.77 51.72 4.42
N THR A 5 32.36 51.15 5.54
CA THR A 5 31.35 50.08 5.58
C THR A 5 29.98 50.68 5.92
N SER A 6 28.96 50.47 5.08
CA SER A 6 27.58 50.76 5.49
C SER A 6 27.02 49.55 6.21
N ILE A 7 26.57 49.74 7.45
CA ILE A 7 25.95 48.71 8.28
C ILE A 7 24.44 48.95 8.24
N ILE A 8 23.72 48.05 7.59
CA ILE A 8 22.26 48.08 7.42
C ILE A 8 21.67 47.17 8.51
N ILE A 9 20.83 47.74 9.36
CA ILE A 9 20.15 47.04 10.45
C ILE A 9 18.65 47.17 10.26
N LEU A 10 17.95 46.04 10.15
CA LEU A 10 16.49 46.01 10.17
C LEU A 10 16.00 45.79 11.61
N SER A 11 15.05 46.62 12.05
CA SER A 11 14.44 46.58 13.38
C SER A 11 12.93 46.42 13.27
N CYS A 12 12.35 45.62 14.17
CA CYS A 12 10.91 45.51 14.34
C CYS A 12 10.64 44.99 15.76
N ASN A 13 10.18 45.88 16.65
CA ASN A 13 9.92 45.58 18.06
C ASN A 13 11.14 44.99 18.81
N THR A 14 12.32 45.58 18.59
CA THR A 14 13.61 45.12 19.13
C THR A 14 14.41 46.21 19.88
N LEU A 15 13.78 47.27 20.41
CA LEU A 15 14.43 48.46 21.01
C LEU A 15 15.63 48.15 21.93
N GLU A 16 15.43 47.32 22.95
CA GLU A 16 16.47 46.96 23.93
C GLU A 16 17.69 46.29 23.28
N LEU A 17 17.46 45.46 22.26
CA LEU A 17 18.51 44.71 21.57
C LEU A 17 19.19 45.56 20.51
N LEU A 18 18.42 46.39 19.80
CA LEU A 18 18.92 47.39 18.86
C LEU A 18 19.87 48.38 19.55
N GLN A 19 19.53 48.82 20.77
CA GLN A 19 20.41 49.64 21.61
C GLN A 19 21.74 48.94 21.92
N LEU A 20 21.72 47.66 22.30
CA LEU A 20 22.94 46.87 22.55
C LEU A 20 23.77 46.68 21.28
N CYS A 21 23.12 46.37 20.15
CA CYS A 21 23.75 46.22 18.84
C CYS A 21 24.50 47.50 18.45
N ILE A 22 23.80 48.63 18.42
CA ILE A 22 24.37 49.94 18.05
C ILE A 22 25.49 50.34 19.02
N ALA A 23 25.30 50.21 20.34
CA ALA A 23 26.33 50.51 21.33
C ALA A 23 27.61 49.67 21.10
N SER A 24 27.47 48.37 20.82
CA SER A 24 28.61 47.49 20.54
C SER A 24 29.33 47.84 19.23
N ILE A 25 28.61 48.33 18.21
CA ILE A 25 29.24 48.84 16.98
C ILE A 25 30.10 50.06 17.29
N HIS A 26 29.60 51.03 18.07
CA HIS A 26 30.36 52.22 18.45
C HIS A 26 31.60 51.91 19.29
N GLU A 27 31.52 50.92 20.18
CA GLU A 27 32.65 50.54 21.04
C GLU A 27 33.74 49.77 20.27
N TYR A 28 33.34 48.82 19.41
CA TYR A 28 34.27 47.87 18.78
C TYR A 28 34.62 48.15 17.32
N THR A 29 34.18 49.28 16.76
CA THR A 29 34.42 49.67 15.37
C THR A 29 35.03 51.07 15.29
N GLU A 30 36.11 51.23 14.50
CA GLU A 30 36.83 52.51 14.40
C GLU A 30 35.94 53.62 13.83
N SER A 31 35.73 54.69 14.60
CA SER A 31 34.88 55.82 14.19
C SER A 31 35.32 56.43 12.85
N GLY A 32 34.35 56.80 12.01
CA GLY A 32 34.59 57.31 10.65
C GLY A 32 34.90 56.23 9.60
N THR A 33 35.08 54.96 10.00
CA THR A 33 35.25 53.83 9.04
C THR A 33 33.93 53.18 8.63
N TYR A 34 32.80 53.61 9.17
CA TYR A 34 31.48 53.07 8.88
C TYR A 34 30.37 54.15 8.87
N GLU A 35 29.16 53.76 8.45
CA GLU A 35 27.89 54.42 8.80
C GLU A 35 26.88 53.37 9.24
N ILE A 36 25.93 53.74 10.10
CA ILE A 36 24.80 52.88 10.47
C ILE A 36 23.53 53.41 9.79
N ILE A 37 22.82 52.50 9.12
CA ILE A 37 21.53 52.73 8.49
C ILE A 37 20.53 51.80 9.18
N VAL A 38 19.55 52.36 9.87
CA VAL A 38 18.50 51.59 10.55
C VAL A 38 17.21 51.72 9.76
N VAL A 39 16.59 50.58 9.44
CA VAL A 39 15.25 50.54 8.86
C VAL A 39 14.32 50.05 9.97
N ASP A 40 13.45 50.94 10.45
CA ASP A 40 12.39 50.58 11.39
C ASP A 40 11.17 50.09 10.61
N ASN A 41 10.82 48.82 10.81
CA ASN A 41 9.86 48.10 9.99
C ASN A 41 8.48 48.06 10.66
N ALA A 42 7.97 49.24 11.02
CA ALA A 42 6.77 49.48 11.82
C ALA A 42 6.87 48.92 13.25
N SER A 43 7.80 49.44 14.06
CA SER A 43 7.87 49.11 15.48
C SER A 43 6.85 49.88 16.32
N GLU A 44 6.27 49.21 17.31
CA GLU A 44 5.31 49.75 18.30
C GLU A 44 5.92 49.86 19.71
N ASP A 45 7.18 49.42 19.90
CA ASP A 45 7.87 49.34 21.20
C ASP A 45 8.64 50.61 21.62
N GLY A 46 8.55 51.68 20.82
CA GLY A 46 9.31 52.92 21.01
C GLY A 46 10.65 52.97 20.26
N SER A 47 11.00 51.95 19.46
CA SER A 47 12.18 51.98 18.57
C SER A 47 12.19 53.21 17.67
N ALA A 48 11.06 53.54 17.05
CA ALA A 48 10.96 54.68 16.14
C ALA A 48 11.22 56.03 16.84
N GLU A 49 10.73 56.21 18.06
CA GLU A 49 10.93 57.42 18.87
C GLU A 49 12.39 57.56 19.28
N TRP A 50 12.98 56.49 19.81
CA TRP A 50 14.39 56.48 20.21
C TRP A 50 15.33 56.72 19.02
N LEU A 51 15.04 56.15 17.85
CA LEU A 51 15.81 56.36 16.62
C LEU A 51 15.75 57.80 16.10
N LYS A 52 14.66 58.53 16.33
CA LYS A 52 14.54 59.97 15.97
C LYS A 52 15.44 60.88 16.82
N GLU A 53 15.88 60.41 17.99
CA GLU A 53 16.81 61.14 18.87
C GLU A 53 18.28 60.96 18.48
N GLN A 54 18.63 59.88 17.77
CA GLN A 54 20.00 59.57 17.36
C GLN A 54 20.39 60.39 16.12
N LYS A 55 21.48 61.16 16.21
CA LYS A 55 21.86 62.17 15.18
C LYS A 55 22.91 61.69 14.18
N ASP A 56 23.56 60.58 14.50
CA ASP A 56 24.64 59.94 13.76
C ASP A 56 24.19 58.70 12.97
N LEU A 57 22.95 58.24 13.22
CA LEU A 57 22.29 57.18 12.46
C LEU A 57 21.50 57.75 11.26
N ARG A 58 21.32 56.92 10.23
CA ARG A 58 20.45 57.22 9.09
C ARG A 58 19.23 56.31 9.14
N CYS A 59 18.06 56.86 9.40
CA CYS A 59 16.86 56.06 9.67
C CYS A 59 15.83 56.11 8.53
N ILE A 60 15.24 54.97 8.22
CA ILE A 60 14.02 54.82 7.39
C ILE A 60 12.93 54.28 8.32
N TYR A 61 11.70 54.78 8.18
CA TYR A 61 10.55 54.35 8.99
C TYR A 61 9.44 53.88 8.05
N ASN A 62 9.06 52.61 8.14
CA ASN A 62 7.95 52.04 7.37
C ASN A 62 6.64 52.11 8.16
N GLU A 63 5.51 52.30 7.47
CA GLU A 63 4.17 52.30 8.07
C GLU A 63 3.64 50.89 8.35
N GLU A 64 4.18 49.88 7.66
CA GLU A 64 3.86 48.46 7.84
C GLU A 64 5.14 47.60 7.80
N ASN A 65 5.07 46.38 8.36
CA ASN A 65 6.20 45.45 8.33
C ASN A 65 6.36 44.82 6.93
N LEU A 66 7.32 45.31 6.15
CA LEU A 66 7.60 44.88 4.78
C LEU A 66 8.40 43.56 4.69
N GLY A 67 8.80 42.96 5.81
CA GLY A 67 9.68 41.79 5.85
C GLY A 67 11.16 42.08 5.60
N PHE A 68 12.00 41.06 5.81
CA PHE A 68 13.46 41.19 5.84
C PHE A 68 14.10 41.62 4.51
N PRO A 69 13.79 41.02 3.34
CA PRO A 69 14.46 41.38 2.08
C PRO A 69 14.20 42.84 1.70
N LYS A 70 12.93 43.26 1.73
CA LYS A 70 12.50 44.63 1.40
C LYS A 70 13.11 45.67 2.34
N GLY A 71 13.03 45.43 3.65
CA GLY A 71 13.59 46.33 4.65
C GLY A 71 15.10 46.52 4.47
N CYS A 72 15.84 45.42 4.25
CA CYS A 72 17.27 45.49 3.96
C CYS A 72 17.57 46.21 2.63
N ASN A 73 16.76 45.98 1.59
CA ASN A 73 16.90 46.62 0.28
C ASN A 73 16.77 48.16 0.37
N GLN A 74 15.80 48.68 1.13
CA GLN A 74 15.67 50.13 1.39
C GLN A 74 16.94 50.73 2.03
N GLY A 75 17.56 50.01 2.98
CA GLY A 75 18.82 50.42 3.59
C GLY A 75 20.01 50.37 2.63
N LEU A 76 20.08 49.32 1.78
CA LEU A 76 21.10 49.15 0.75
C LEU A 76 21.04 50.23 -0.34
N GLU A 77 19.84 50.68 -0.73
CA GLU A 77 19.64 51.75 -1.72
C GLU A 77 20.28 53.08 -1.28
N ILE A 78 20.17 53.43 0.00
CA ILE A 78 20.70 54.70 0.52
C ILE A 78 22.14 54.61 1.03
N ALA A 79 22.75 53.43 1.04
CA ALA A 79 24.09 53.18 1.53
C ALA A 79 25.18 53.86 0.68
N THR A 80 26.19 54.46 1.32
CA THR A 80 27.30 55.18 0.65
C THR A 80 28.67 54.51 0.77
N GLY A 81 28.78 53.46 1.60
CA GLY A 81 30.02 52.73 1.85
C GLY A 81 30.52 51.95 0.64
N THR A 82 31.83 51.74 0.54
CA THR A 82 32.46 50.85 -0.46
C THR A 82 32.22 49.37 -0.15
N GLU A 83 31.86 49.08 1.09
CA GLU A 83 31.51 47.78 1.63
C GLU A 83 30.11 47.88 2.26
N LEU A 84 29.35 46.80 2.22
CA LEU A 84 27.96 46.72 2.67
C LEU A 84 27.85 45.55 3.66
N LEU A 85 27.18 45.78 4.78
CA LEU A 85 26.96 44.77 5.82
C LEU A 85 25.48 44.73 6.16
N LEU A 86 24.85 43.57 6.01
CA LEU A 86 23.58 43.28 6.68
C LEU A 86 23.89 42.74 8.08
N LEU A 87 23.27 43.33 9.11
CA LEU A 87 23.46 42.92 10.50
C LEU A 87 22.11 42.91 11.22
N ASN A 88 21.80 41.82 11.92
CA ASN A 88 20.57 41.72 12.69
C ASN A 88 20.57 42.66 13.92
N SER A 89 19.40 43.21 14.25
CA SER A 89 19.20 44.06 15.43
C SER A 89 19.34 43.31 16.76
N ASP A 90 19.31 41.97 16.77
CA ASP A 90 19.53 41.11 17.94
C ASP A 90 20.95 40.50 18.00
N THR A 91 21.96 41.29 17.61
CA THR A 91 23.39 40.94 17.73
C THR A 91 24.14 41.85 18.69
N VAL A 92 25.27 41.38 19.24
CA VAL A 92 26.27 42.19 19.93
C VAL A 92 27.62 41.90 19.31
N VAL A 93 28.21 42.90 18.69
CA VAL A 93 29.52 42.76 18.02
C VAL A 93 30.67 42.88 19.03
N THR A 94 31.84 42.45 18.59
CA THR A 94 32.96 42.10 19.47
C THR A 94 34.25 42.74 18.99
N LYS A 95 35.24 42.88 19.88
CA LYS A 95 36.50 43.55 19.55
C LYS A 95 37.18 42.94 18.31
N ASN A 96 37.58 43.77 17.36
CA ASN A 96 38.17 43.43 16.04
C ASN A 96 37.25 42.77 14.99
N TRP A 97 35.96 42.53 15.27
CA TRP A 97 35.06 41.79 14.37
C TRP A 97 35.11 42.24 12.89
N LEU A 98 34.81 43.51 12.61
CA LEU A 98 34.74 44.06 11.26
C LEU A 98 36.13 44.11 10.60
N LYS A 99 37.19 44.28 11.39
CA LYS A 99 38.57 44.25 10.89
C LYS A 99 38.92 42.86 10.35
N ASN A 100 38.59 41.80 11.09
CA ASN A 100 38.85 40.42 10.68
C ASN A 100 38.01 40.03 9.46
N LEU A 101 36.72 40.37 9.44
CA LEU A 101 35.86 40.18 8.26
C LEU A 101 36.43 40.90 7.02
N ARG A 102 36.93 42.13 7.17
CA ARG A 102 37.56 42.86 6.05
C ARG A 102 38.90 42.27 5.62
N CYS A 103 39.65 41.64 6.52
CA CYS A 103 40.83 40.84 6.15
C CYS A 103 40.44 39.64 5.26
N ALA A 104 39.39 38.91 5.62
CA ALA A 104 38.88 37.80 4.80
C ALA A 104 38.29 38.27 3.45
N LEU A 105 37.44 39.30 3.45
CA LEU A 105 36.77 39.84 2.24
C LEU A 105 37.74 40.33 1.16
N TYR A 106 38.93 40.77 1.57
CA TYR A 106 39.96 41.28 0.67
C TYR A 106 41.22 40.43 0.59
N SER A 107 41.18 39.21 1.14
CA SER A 107 42.23 38.19 0.97
C SER A 107 42.46 37.81 -0.49
N SER A 108 41.43 37.92 -1.32
CA SER A 108 41.46 37.63 -2.76
C SER A 108 40.44 38.50 -3.51
N PRO A 109 40.72 38.92 -4.75
CA PRO A 109 39.74 39.62 -5.58
C PRO A 109 38.50 38.74 -5.87
N LYS A 110 38.63 37.42 -5.78
CA LYS A 110 37.50 36.49 -5.97
C LYS A 110 36.52 36.47 -4.81
N VAL A 111 36.88 36.86 -3.58
CA VAL A 111 35.94 36.81 -2.45
C VAL A 111 34.90 37.92 -2.62
N GLY A 112 33.61 37.55 -2.69
CA GLY A 112 32.50 38.50 -2.88
C GLY A 112 31.85 38.90 -1.56
N ALA A 113 31.67 37.93 -0.67
CA ALA A 113 31.05 38.13 0.65
C ALA A 113 31.65 37.22 1.72
N VAL A 114 31.49 37.62 2.98
CA VAL A 114 31.97 36.90 4.16
C VAL A 114 30.97 36.99 5.32
N SER A 115 30.99 35.98 6.19
CA SER A 115 30.24 35.93 7.46
C SER A 115 31.13 35.39 8.59
N CYS A 116 30.63 35.36 9.82
CA CYS A 116 31.33 34.95 11.03
C CYS A 116 30.62 33.78 11.73
N VAL A 117 31.20 33.24 12.81
CA VAL A 117 30.52 32.30 13.70
C VAL A 117 29.78 33.01 14.84
N ALA A 118 28.78 32.34 15.41
CA ALA A 118 27.99 32.87 16.53
C ALA A 118 27.60 31.77 17.54
N ASN A 119 27.01 32.17 18.67
CA ASN A 119 26.52 31.25 19.71
C ASN A 119 25.18 30.58 19.35
N CYS A 120 24.42 31.14 18.41
CA CYS A 120 23.13 30.60 17.98
C CYS A 120 22.90 30.89 16.48
N CYS A 121 23.14 29.89 15.62
CA CYS A 121 22.99 30.02 14.17
C CYS A 121 22.77 28.65 13.49
N PRO A 122 21.94 28.54 12.43
CA PRO A 122 21.86 27.31 11.63
C PRO A 122 23.13 27.05 10.78
N HIS A 123 23.06 26.03 9.91
CA HIS A 123 24.01 25.79 8.81
C HIS A 123 25.51 25.75 9.21
N ASN A 124 25.82 25.17 10.37
CA ASN A 124 27.18 24.98 10.90
C ASN A 124 28.00 26.28 11.14
N GLN A 125 27.32 27.43 11.23
CA GLN A 125 27.89 28.71 11.70
C GLN A 125 27.84 28.88 13.23
N MET A 126 27.19 27.97 13.97
CA MET A 126 27.20 27.96 15.43
C MET A 126 28.48 27.34 15.99
N ILE A 127 29.02 27.92 17.07
CA ILE A 127 30.10 27.35 17.88
C ILE A 127 29.65 27.16 19.34
N ALA A 128 30.32 26.24 20.05
CA ALA A 128 30.14 26.11 21.50
C ALA A 128 30.76 27.31 22.21
N THR A 129 30.03 27.89 23.17
CA THR A 129 30.40 29.12 23.88
C THR A 129 30.21 28.95 25.39
N HIS A 130 31.07 29.59 26.19
CA HIS A 130 31.03 29.52 27.65
C HIS A 130 31.26 30.92 28.25
N TYR A 131 30.18 31.64 28.52
CA TYR A 131 30.14 32.95 29.18
C TYR A 131 28.76 33.13 29.82
N GLU A 132 28.63 33.88 30.92
CA GLU A 132 27.33 34.08 31.60
C GLU A 132 26.72 35.46 31.31
N ASN A 133 27.53 36.44 30.93
CA ASN A 133 27.10 37.81 30.65
C ASN A 133 27.85 38.41 29.43
N LEU A 134 27.51 39.66 29.05
CA LEU A 134 28.11 40.32 27.88
C LEU A 134 29.56 40.79 28.06
N GLU A 135 30.05 40.92 29.29
CA GLU A 135 31.45 41.24 29.60
C GLU A 135 32.31 39.98 29.43
N ASP A 136 31.93 38.87 30.07
CA ASP A 136 32.51 37.53 29.87
C ASP A 136 32.54 37.13 28.37
N MET A 137 31.52 37.51 27.62
CA MET A 137 31.41 37.23 26.18
C MET A 137 32.51 37.93 25.37
N GLN A 138 32.95 39.12 25.78
CA GLN A 138 34.05 39.83 25.11
C GLN A 138 35.41 39.20 25.42
N ASP A 139 35.60 38.67 26.64
CA ASP A 139 36.80 37.89 26.99
C ASP A 139 36.85 36.57 26.20
N PHE A 140 35.71 35.86 26.10
CA PHE A 140 35.58 34.70 25.21
C PHE A 140 35.89 35.08 23.74
N ALA A 141 35.32 36.18 23.25
CA ALA A 141 35.53 36.66 21.88
C ALA A 141 36.98 37.09 21.63
N ALA A 142 37.72 37.55 22.65
CA ALA A 142 39.12 37.93 22.53
C ALA A 142 40.01 36.74 22.13
N ASP A 143 39.64 35.51 22.51
CA ASP A 143 40.35 34.30 22.09
C ASP A 143 40.04 33.85 20.66
N TYR A 144 38.82 34.12 20.17
CA TYR A 144 38.38 33.80 18.81
C TYR A 144 38.79 34.86 17.78
N ASN A 145 38.71 36.15 18.11
CA ASN A 145 38.87 37.27 17.18
C ASN A 145 40.34 37.61 16.85
N LYS A 146 41.18 36.58 16.70
CA LYS A 146 42.59 36.67 16.29
C LYS A 146 42.68 36.20 14.85
N SER A 147 42.79 37.14 13.91
CA SER A 147 42.62 36.79 12.49
C SER A 147 43.62 35.72 12.03
N ASN A 148 43.08 34.63 11.46
CA ASN A 148 43.84 33.48 10.99
C ASN A 148 43.24 32.99 9.64
N PRO A 149 43.94 33.22 8.51
CA PRO A 149 43.50 32.77 7.20
C PRO A 149 43.24 31.26 7.06
N GLU A 150 43.85 30.43 7.89
CA GLU A 150 43.64 28.97 7.89
C GLU A 150 42.25 28.57 8.42
N LEU A 151 41.55 29.50 9.11
CA LEU A 151 40.21 29.31 9.67
C LEU A 151 39.11 29.91 8.79
N TRP A 152 39.43 30.32 7.55
CA TRP A 152 38.46 30.82 6.58
C TRP A 152 37.98 29.70 5.67
N GLU A 153 36.72 29.30 5.83
CA GLU A 153 36.12 28.20 5.08
C GLU A 153 35.36 28.73 3.86
N LYS A 154 35.63 28.19 2.66
CA LYS A 154 34.74 28.38 1.52
C LYS A 154 33.36 27.79 1.82
N ARG A 155 32.29 28.52 1.48
CA ARG A 155 30.91 28.09 1.71
C ARG A 155 30.03 28.29 0.49
N THR A 156 28.96 27.50 0.44
CA THR A 156 27.93 27.58 -0.60
C THR A 156 26.85 28.59 -0.24
N THR A 157 26.50 28.70 1.05
CA THR A 157 25.66 29.78 1.59
C THR A 157 26.24 30.36 2.87
N LEU A 158 25.86 31.60 3.18
CA LEU A 158 26.22 32.33 4.40
C LEU A 158 24.93 32.90 5.01
N ILE A 159 24.82 32.97 6.34
CA ILE A 159 23.58 33.35 7.02
C ILE A 159 23.49 34.86 7.31
N GLY A 160 22.31 35.42 7.05
CA GLY A 160 22.02 36.86 7.01
C GLY A 160 22.15 37.64 8.33
N PHE A 161 22.44 36.99 9.45
CA PHE A 161 22.60 37.67 10.75
C PHE A 161 23.81 38.62 10.79
N CYS A 162 24.85 38.33 10.00
CA CYS A 162 26.02 39.17 9.77
C CYS A 162 26.63 38.81 8.40
N TYR A 163 26.35 39.62 7.37
CA TYR A 163 26.69 39.32 5.98
C TYR A 163 27.41 40.52 5.34
N LEU A 164 28.75 40.50 5.29
CA LEU A 164 29.60 41.57 4.75
C LEU A 164 29.97 41.29 3.29
N PHE A 165 29.72 42.22 2.39
CA PHE A 165 30.00 42.09 0.96
C PHE A 165 30.47 43.41 0.35
N LYS A 166 31.10 43.34 -0.82
CA LYS A 166 31.60 44.53 -1.53
C LYS A 166 30.47 45.21 -2.30
N ARG A 167 30.52 46.53 -2.49
CA ARG A 167 29.56 47.25 -3.34
C ARG A 167 29.51 46.71 -4.77
N GLU A 168 30.67 46.35 -5.35
CA GLU A 168 30.76 45.74 -6.69
C GLU A 168 29.96 44.44 -6.84
N VAL A 169 29.67 43.76 -5.71
CA VAL A 169 28.81 42.56 -5.70
C VAL A 169 27.35 42.97 -5.79
N LEU A 170 26.87 43.93 -4.99
CA LEU A 170 25.51 44.48 -5.10
C LEU A 170 25.21 44.96 -6.53
N GLU A 171 26.14 45.72 -7.11
CA GLU A 171 26.03 46.28 -8.46
C GLU A 171 25.96 45.19 -9.55
N LYS A 172 26.48 43.99 -9.28
CA LYS A 172 26.52 42.87 -10.22
C LYS A 172 25.38 41.85 -10.02
N VAL A 173 24.96 41.58 -8.78
CA VAL A 173 23.95 40.54 -8.46
C VAL A 173 22.57 41.11 -8.14
N GLY A 174 22.46 42.43 -7.98
CA GLY A 174 21.23 43.13 -7.59
C GLY A 174 20.92 43.03 -6.10
N PHE A 175 19.74 43.51 -5.72
CA PHE A 175 19.18 43.52 -4.37
C PHE A 175 18.70 42.13 -3.89
N LEU A 176 18.38 41.96 -2.60
CA LEU A 176 17.77 40.72 -2.09
C LEU A 176 16.44 40.44 -2.82
N ASP A 177 16.07 39.18 -2.98
CA ASP A 177 14.86 38.81 -3.73
C ASP A 177 13.62 38.88 -2.83
N ASP A 178 12.81 39.93 -3.04
CA ASP A 178 11.59 40.21 -2.28
C ASP A 178 10.60 39.04 -2.19
N ARG A 179 10.67 38.04 -3.08
CA ARG A 179 9.80 36.86 -3.04
C ARG A 179 9.96 36.03 -1.76
N PHE A 180 11.11 36.12 -1.09
CA PHE A 180 11.34 35.45 0.19
C PHE A 180 10.72 36.21 1.39
N SER A 181 10.10 37.39 1.20
CA SER A 181 9.48 38.16 2.29
C SER A 181 8.36 37.37 2.99
N PRO A 182 8.31 37.28 4.34
CA PRO A 182 9.02 38.16 5.27
C PRO A 182 10.44 37.75 5.71
N GLY A 183 11.01 36.64 5.22
CA GLY A 183 12.41 36.25 5.47
C GLY A 183 12.65 34.74 5.51
N ASN A 184 13.91 34.33 5.72
CA ASN A 184 14.49 32.98 5.49
C ASN A 184 14.61 32.63 3.98
N TYR A 185 15.78 32.11 3.56
CA TYR A 185 16.20 31.78 2.18
C TYR A 185 16.60 32.96 1.27
N GLU A 186 16.39 34.23 1.66
CA GLU A 186 16.93 35.37 0.90
C GLU A 186 18.47 35.43 0.91
N ASP A 187 19.09 34.95 1.98
CA ASP A 187 20.53 34.90 2.20
C ASP A 187 21.18 33.69 1.49
N ASP A 188 20.51 32.54 1.51
CA ASP A 188 20.84 31.40 0.63
C ASP A 188 20.74 31.81 -0.85
N ASP A 189 19.67 32.51 -1.26
CA ASP A 189 19.50 33.03 -2.62
C ASP A 189 20.60 34.01 -3.02
N TYR A 190 20.92 34.95 -2.13
CA TYR A 190 21.96 35.94 -2.38
C TYR A 190 23.32 35.26 -2.58
N SER A 191 23.61 34.29 -1.72
CA SER A 191 24.83 33.49 -1.78
C SER A 191 24.98 32.77 -3.14
N LEU A 192 23.92 32.12 -3.64
CA LEU A 192 23.98 31.46 -4.95
C LEU A 192 24.16 32.44 -6.12
N ARG A 193 23.57 33.65 -6.08
CA ARG A 193 23.85 34.69 -7.09
C ARG A 193 25.31 35.15 -7.08
N ILE A 194 25.90 35.27 -5.90
CA ILE A 194 27.31 35.68 -5.74
C ILE A 194 28.25 34.61 -6.31
N LEU A 195 27.97 33.32 -6.05
CA LEU A 195 28.70 32.19 -6.64
C LEU A 195 28.52 32.13 -8.17
N GLN A 196 27.28 32.27 -8.66
CA GLN A 196 26.99 32.28 -10.11
C GLN A 196 27.68 33.45 -10.83
N ALA A 197 27.81 34.61 -10.17
CA ALA A 197 28.58 35.75 -10.64
C ALA A 197 30.11 35.53 -10.60
N GLY A 198 30.59 34.38 -10.12
CA GLY A 198 31.99 33.96 -10.14
C GLY A 198 32.82 34.40 -8.94
N TYR A 199 32.18 34.81 -7.84
CA TYR A 199 32.85 35.12 -6.58
C TYR A 199 32.83 33.92 -5.62
N ASP A 200 33.78 33.88 -4.68
CA ASP A 200 33.83 32.96 -3.53
C ASP A 200 33.12 33.59 -2.31
N LEU A 201 32.58 32.74 -1.43
CA LEU A 201 32.02 33.12 -0.12
C LEU A 201 32.89 32.52 1.00
N LEU A 202 33.22 33.29 2.05
CA LEU A 202 34.00 32.78 3.19
C LEU A 202 33.26 32.87 4.53
N LEU A 203 33.24 31.78 5.29
CA LEU A 203 32.92 31.75 6.70
C LEU A 203 34.21 31.91 7.53
N CYS A 204 34.26 32.97 8.32
CA CYS A 204 35.41 33.34 9.14
C CYS A 204 35.27 32.71 10.54
N ARG A 205 35.90 31.55 10.79
CA ARG A 205 35.89 30.93 12.14
C ARG A 205 36.83 31.63 13.15
N ASP A 206 37.68 32.53 12.66
CA ASP A 206 38.53 33.46 13.43
C ASP A 206 37.80 34.78 13.81
N THR A 207 36.47 34.78 13.69
CA THR A 207 35.62 35.93 14.02
C THR A 207 34.31 35.42 14.63
N PHE A 208 34.00 35.88 15.84
CA PHE A 208 32.80 35.53 16.61
C PHE A 208 32.02 36.79 16.99
N ILE A 209 30.70 36.78 16.81
CA ILE A 209 29.79 37.77 17.42
C ILE A 209 28.67 37.07 18.19
N HIS A 210 28.06 37.78 19.15
CA HIS A 210 26.87 37.29 19.83
C HIS A 210 25.62 37.52 18.99
N HIS A 211 24.72 36.54 18.98
CA HIS A 211 23.39 36.61 18.36
C HIS A 211 22.38 35.99 19.33
N PHE A 212 21.39 36.77 19.77
CA PHE A 212 20.42 36.33 20.76
C PHE A 212 19.45 35.29 20.17
N GLY A 213 18.94 35.54 18.96
CA GLY A 213 18.14 34.61 18.19
C GLY A 213 16.67 34.56 18.63
N LYS A 214 15.75 34.64 17.64
CA LYS A 214 14.28 34.58 17.82
C LYS A 214 13.70 35.70 18.71
N ALA A 215 14.37 36.84 18.80
CA ALA A 215 13.91 37.99 19.60
C ALA A 215 12.51 38.48 19.21
N SER A 216 12.23 38.63 17.92
CA SER A 216 10.98 39.19 17.37
C SER A 216 9.71 38.35 17.59
N PHE A 217 9.80 37.21 18.28
CA PHE A 217 8.69 36.27 18.50
C PHE A 217 8.43 35.92 19.97
N LYS A 218 9.06 36.62 20.94
CA LYS A 218 8.97 36.26 22.38
C LYS A 218 8.92 37.44 23.35
N LYS A 219 7.82 38.20 23.37
CA LYS A 219 7.35 38.88 24.59
C LYS A 219 5.84 38.65 24.76
N ASN A 220 5.44 38.14 25.93
CA ASN A 220 4.06 37.92 26.41
C ASN A 220 3.14 37.04 25.53
N LEU A 221 3.44 35.74 25.43
CA LEU A 221 2.65 34.77 24.67
C LEU A 221 2.37 33.51 25.53
N SER A 222 1.15 32.99 25.46
CA SER A 222 0.71 31.80 26.19
C SER A 222 1.25 30.51 25.56
N THR A 223 1.08 29.36 26.23
CA THR A 223 1.54 28.07 25.69
C THR A 223 0.88 27.69 24.36
N GLN A 224 -0.35 28.16 24.09
CA GLN A 224 -1.01 27.93 22.79
C GLN A 224 -0.43 28.80 21.67
N ASP A 225 -0.04 30.04 21.99
CA ASP A 225 0.53 30.98 21.02
C ASP A 225 1.91 30.52 20.50
N VAL A 226 2.69 29.83 21.34
CA VAL A 226 4.01 29.29 20.96
C VAL A 226 3.89 28.23 19.86
N ASP A 227 2.88 27.35 19.93
CA ASP A 227 2.65 26.32 18.92
C ASP A 227 2.14 26.93 17.60
N GLU A 228 1.26 27.93 17.65
CA GLU A 228 0.83 28.64 16.44
C GLU A 228 1.98 29.38 15.76
N ILE A 229 2.87 30.03 16.52
CA ILE A 229 4.04 30.70 15.98
C ILE A 229 5.04 29.71 15.39
N ALA A 230 5.26 28.57 16.05
CA ALA A 230 6.08 27.49 15.51
C ALA A 230 5.51 26.94 14.19
N GLN A 231 4.20 26.76 14.09
CA GLN A 231 3.52 26.35 12.86
C GLN A 231 3.70 27.41 11.75
N ARG A 232 3.41 28.69 12.01
CA ARG A 232 3.59 29.78 11.03
C ARG A 232 5.04 29.89 10.55
N TYR A 233 6.02 29.76 11.45
CA TYR A 233 7.44 29.77 11.11
C TYR A 233 7.84 28.56 10.24
N ASN A 234 7.38 27.35 10.59
CA ASN A 234 7.64 26.15 9.79
C ASN A 234 7.00 26.23 8.40
N SER A 235 5.77 26.74 8.28
CA SER A 235 5.11 26.97 6.98
C SER A 235 5.84 28.01 6.13
N LEU A 236 6.42 29.06 6.73
CA LEU A 236 7.26 30.02 6.02
C LEU A 236 8.55 29.38 5.50
N LEU A 237 9.26 28.61 6.33
CA LEU A 237 10.43 27.85 5.91
C LEU A 237 10.12 26.86 4.79
N GLU A 238 8.97 26.18 4.85
CA GLU A 238 8.55 25.27 3.78
C GLU A 238 8.30 26.02 2.47
N ARG A 239 7.53 27.12 2.52
CA ARG A 239 7.20 27.99 1.37
C ARG A 239 8.45 28.57 0.73
N ASN A 240 9.34 29.16 1.51
CA ASN A 240 10.53 29.82 0.99
C ASN A 240 11.56 28.83 0.47
N GLY A 241 11.72 27.67 1.10
CA GLY A 241 12.56 26.62 0.52
C GLY A 241 11.99 26.06 -0.80
N LYS A 242 10.66 26.08 -1.01
CA LYS A 242 10.07 25.76 -2.33
C LYS A 242 10.45 26.81 -3.36
N LEU A 243 10.28 28.11 -3.04
CA LEU A 243 10.70 29.23 -3.90
C LEU A 243 12.20 29.19 -4.23
N PHE A 244 13.04 28.76 -3.29
CA PHE A 244 14.48 28.61 -3.48
C PHE A 244 14.82 27.45 -4.44
N GLU A 245 14.27 26.26 -4.18
CA GLU A 245 14.41 25.09 -5.08
C GLU A 245 13.87 25.41 -6.48
N GLU A 246 12.73 26.11 -6.55
CA GLU A 246 12.09 26.61 -7.77
C GLU A 246 13.01 27.51 -8.58
N LYS A 247 13.60 28.53 -7.93
CA LYS A 247 14.48 29.49 -8.59
C LYS A 247 15.80 28.89 -9.05
N TRP A 248 16.39 27.97 -8.28
CA TRP A 248 17.77 27.52 -8.49
C TRP A 248 17.89 26.12 -9.09
N HIS A 249 16.86 25.28 -9.02
CA HIS A 249 16.91 23.87 -9.41
C HIS A 249 17.97 23.05 -8.64
N VAL A 250 18.33 23.48 -7.42
CA VAL A 250 19.23 22.78 -6.50
C VAL A 250 18.53 22.52 -5.17
N SER A 251 19.02 21.53 -4.42
CA SER A 251 18.47 21.16 -3.11
C SER A 251 18.53 22.30 -2.08
N ARG A 252 17.55 22.37 -1.16
CA ARG A 252 17.69 23.14 0.10
C ARG A 252 18.97 22.79 0.86
N ASP A 253 19.44 21.55 0.73
CA ASP A 253 20.67 21.06 1.37
C ASP A 253 21.97 21.47 0.63
N CYS A 254 21.92 22.33 -0.39
CA CYS A 254 23.11 22.76 -1.14
C CYS A 254 24.19 23.44 -0.27
N TRP A 255 23.83 24.00 0.89
CA TRP A 255 24.77 24.52 1.89
C TRP A 255 25.77 23.47 2.42
N LYS A 256 25.46 22.16 2.27
CA LYS A 256 26.35 21.03 2.60
C LYS A 256 27.38 20.72 1.51
N MET A 257 27.12 21.13 0.26
CA MET A 257 27.98 20.85 -0.91
C MET A 257 29.20 21.78 -0.93
N ALA A 258 30.29 21.34 -1.56
CA ALA A 258 31.39 22.24 -1.86
C ALA A 258 31.00 23.20 -3.00
N PRO A 259 31.39 24.49 -2.98
CA PRO A 259 31.07 25.43 -4.06
C PRO A 259 31.53 24.95 -5.44
N GLU A 260 32.67 24.26 -5.49
CA GLU A 260 33.23 23.65 -6.69
C GLU A 260 32.31 22.59 -7.33
N GLU A 261 31.49 21.89 -6.54
CA GLU A 261 30.51 20.90 -7.00
C GLU A 261 29.22 21.56 -7.51
N LEU A 262 28.83 22.70 -6.95
CA LEU A 262 27.61 23.42 -7.32
C LEU A 262 27.79 24.31 -8.57
N LEU A 263 28.98 24.88 -8.76
CA LEU A 263 29.29 25.82 -9.85
C LEU A 263 28.96 25.30 -11.27
N PRO A 264 29.12 24.01 -11.64
CA PRO A 264 28.69 23.51 -12.94
C PRO A 264 27.18 23.66 -13.19
N TYR A 265 26.35 23.34 -12.19
CA TYR A 265 24.89 23.47 -12.27
C TYR A 265 24.46 24.94 -12.43
N LEU A 266 25.08 25.84 -11.66
CA LEU A 266 24.84 27.29 -11.76
C LEU A 266 25.27 27.89 -13.11
N ARG A 267 26.22 27.25 -13.81
CA ARG A 267 26.72 27.71 -15.12
C ARG A 267 25.91 27.19 -16.30
N GLN A 268 25.36 25.98 -16.25
CA GLN A 268 24.51 25.45 -17.33
C GLN A 268 23.29 26.36 -17.59
N GLN A 269 22.65 26.88 -16.53
CA GLN A 269 21.53 27.82 -16.62
C GLN A 269 21.88 29.17 -17.28
N VAL A 270 23.15 29.52 -17.40
CA VAL A 270 23.61 30.73 -18.12
C VAL A 270 23.77 30.42 -19.61
N VAL A 271 24.39 29.30 -19.96
CA VAL A 271 24.60 28.88 -21.35
C VAL A 271 23.26 28.68 -22.07
N GLU A 272 22.29 28.04 -21.43
CA GLU A 272 20.93 27.85 -21.97
C GLU A 272 20.16 29.17 -22.19
N LYS A 273 20.57 30.27 -21.53
CA LYS A 273 20.01 31.62 -21.75
C LYS A 273 20.77 32.41 -22.83
N GLU A 274 22.06 32.18 -23.00
CA GLU A 274 22.87 32.90 -24.01
C GLU A 274 22.79 32.27 -25.42
N GLU A 275 22.64 30.94 -25.54
CA GLU A 275 22.46 30.27 -26.85
C GLU A 275 21.09 30.59 -27.50
N GLY A 276 20.15 31.16 -26.74
CA GLY A 276 18.84 31.60 -27.23
C GLY A 276 18.83 32.81 -28.17
N SER A 277 19.98 33.46 -28.42
CA SER A 277 20.05 34.66 -29.28
C SER A 277 20.94 34.51 -30.53
N SER A 278 20.57 33.61 -31.44
CA SER A 278 20.98 33.74 -32.85
C SER A 278 19.86 33.28 -33.80
N GLY A 279 19.53 34.11 -34.79
CA GLY A 279 18.31 33.96 -35.60
C GLY A 279 18.53 33.29 -36.95
N ALA A 280 17.63 32.36 -37.29
CA ALA A 280 17.37 31.91 -38.66
C ALA A 280 15.87 31.64 -38.82
N GLY A 281 15.28 32.06 -39.95
CA GLY A 281 13.84 31.91 -40.18
C GLY A 281 13.42 30.45 -40.37
N LEU A 282 12.43 29.99 -39.60
CA LEU A 282 11.90 28.63 -39.64
C LEU A 282 10.39 28.62 -39.90
N VAL A 283 9.95 27.65 -40.71
CA VAL A 283 8.53 27.34 -40.92
C VAL A 283 7.93 26.85 -39.60
N ALA A 284 6.77 27.37 -39.21
CA ALA A 284 6.16 27.04 -37.93
C ALA A 284 5.70 25.57 -37.89
N GLN A 285 6.18 24.82 -36.91
CA GLN A 285 5.72 23.46 -36.59
C GLN A 285 4.32 23.53 -35.98
N LYS A 286 3.40 22.68 -36.45
CA LYS A 286 2.05 22.62 -35.89
C LYS A 286 1.99 21.78 -34.61
N ILE A 287 1.11 22.19 -33.70
CA ILE A 287 0.61 21.40 -32.57
C ILE A 287 -0.89 21.26 -32.77
N ALA A 288 -1.39 20.04 -32.91
CA ALA A 288 -2.83 19.79 -33.02
C ALA A 288 -3.45 19.81 -31.62
N VAL A 289 -4.55 20.54 -31.44
CA VAL A 289 -5.26 20.64 -30.15
C VAL A 289 -6.69 20.16 -30.34
N LEU A 290 -7.02 19.00 -29.77
CA LEU A 290 -8.32 18.36 -29.86
C LEU A 290 -9.13 18.71 -28.61
N VAL A 291 -10.07 19.65 -28.77
CA VAL A 291 -10.90 20.19 -27.68
C VAL A 291 -12.24 19.45 -27.62
N ARG A 292 -12.52 18.71 -26.53
CA ARG A 292 -13.80 18.03 -26.33
C ARG A 292 -14.86 19.01 -25.85
N LYS A 293 -15.82 19.30 -26.73
CA LYS A 293 -16.89 20.30 -26.57
C LYS A 293 -18.15 19.69 -25.95
N THR A 294 -18.46 20.10 -24.73
CA THR A 294 -19.71 19.83 -24.00
C THR A 294 -20.66 21.03 -23.99
N GLN A 295 -20.14 22.26 -23.91
CA GLN A 295 -20.93 23.49 -23.80
C GLN A 295 -20.22 24.68 -24.46
N GLU A 296 -20.92 25.38 -25.37
CA GLU A 296 -20.38 26.49 -26.18
C GLU A 296 -19.60 27.54 -25.38
N LYS A 297 -20.14 27.96 -24.22
CA LYS A 297 -19.51 28.99 -23.37
C LYS A 297 -18.16 28.53 -22.80
N ARG A 298 -18.04 27.28 -22.38
CA ARG A 298 -16.81 26.74 -21.80
C ARG A 298 -15.75 26.48 -22.86
N TYR A 299 -16.19 25.98 -24.01
CA TYR A 299 -15.37 25.82 -25.21
C TYR A 299 -14.74 27.15 -25.64
N GLY A 300 -15.49 28.26 -25.62
CA GLY A 300 -14.95 29.59 -25.87
C GLY A 300 -13.79 29.94 -24.94
N LEU A 301 -14.00 29.84 -23.62
CA LEU A 301 -12.98 30.15 -22.60
C LEU A 301 -11.75 29.22 -22.68
N CYS A 302 -11.95 27.93 -22.93
CA CYS A 302 -10.89 26.95 -23.15
C CYS A 302 -10.02 27.37 -24.35
N VAL A 303 -10.64 27.66 -25.51
CA VAL A 303 -9.96 28.08 -26.74
C VAL A 303 -9.27 29.44 -26.59
N GLU A 304 -9.85 30.38 -25.84
CA GLU A 304 -9.21 31.65 -25.49
C GLU A 304 -7.94 31.43 -24.65
N SER A 305 -7.99 30.56 -23.63
CA SER A 305 -6.81 30.24 -22.80
C SER A 305 -5.68 29.56 -23.58
N LEU A 306 -6.03 28.67 -24.53
CA LEU A 306 -5.09 28.04 -25.45
C LEU A 306 -4.41 29.07 -26.37
N ARG A 307 -5.16 30.05 -26.88
CA ARG A 307 -4.62 31.14 -27.73
C ARG A 307 -3.82 32.18 -26.95
N ALA A 308 -4.08 32.34 -25.66
CA ALA A 308 -3.33 33.22 -24.77
C ALA A 308 -2.02 32.57 -24.25
N SER A 309 -1.83 31.27 -24.44
CA SER A 309 -0.64 30.54 -24.01
C SER A 309 0.59 30.92 -24.84
N ARG A 310 1.76 30.95 -24.21
CA ARG A 310 3.04 31.21 -24.88
C ARG A 310 3.44 29.98 -25.67
N LEU A 311 3.77 30.19 -26.95
CA LEU A 311 4.33 29.17 -27.82
C LEU A 311 5.82 29.47 -28.04
N PRO A 312 6.71 28.45 -28.07
CA PRO A 312 8.09 28.66 -28.48
C PRO A 312 8.16 29.20 -29.91
N ALA A 313 9.24 29.93 -30.23
CA ALA A 313 9.46 30.48 -31.55
C ALA A 313 9.42 29.37 -32.63
N GLY A 314 8.57 29.55 -33.65
CA GLY A 314 8.37 28.55 -34.69
C GLY A 314 7.35 27.45 -34.37
N TYR A 315 6.39 27.67 -33.47
CA TYR A 315 5.21 26.80 -33.29
C TYR A 315 3.88 27.53 -33.52
N ALA A 316 2.85 26.78 -33.96
CA ALA A 316 1.48 27.27 -34.15
C ALA A 316 0.43 26.22 -33.73
N LEU A 317 -0.72 26.65 -33.21
CA LEU A 317 -1.82 25.75 -32.81
C LEU A 317 -2.83 25.51 -33.93
N GLU A 318 -3.17 24.25 -34.16
CA GLU A 318 -4.23 23.79 -35.07
C GLU A 318 -5.36 23.18 -34.21
N ILE A 319 -6.45 23.94 -33.99
CA ILE A 319 -7.48 23.59 -33.00
C ILE A 319 -8.66 22.87 -33.67
N PHE A 320 -8.93 21.64 -33.25
CA PHE A 320 -10.05 20.79 -33.66
C PHE A 320 -11.09 20.65 -32.54
N SER A 321 -12.37 20.47 -32.89
CA SER A 321 -13.47 20.31 -31.92
C SER A 321 -14.03 18.88 -31.98
N LEU A 322 -13.97 18.15 -30.86
CA LEU A 322 -14.63 16.85 -30.68
C LEU A 322 -16.02 17.06 -30.08
N ALA A 323 -17.07 16.45 -30.62
CA ALA A 323 -18.42 16.56 -30.06
C ALA A 323 -18.64 15.52 -28.96
N ALA A 324 -19.05 15.95 -27.76
CA ALA A 324 -19.26 15.08 -26.60
C ALA A 324 -20.41 14.05 -26.72
N ASN A 325 -21.25 14.17 -27.76
CA ASN A 325 -22.36 13.24 -28.06
C ASN A 325 -22.03 12.22 -29.17
N LYS A 326 -20.80 12.22 -29.69
CA LYS A 326 -20.27 11.25 -30.65
C LYS A 326 -19.18 10.39 -29.97
N PRO A 327 -18.89 9.17 -30.47
CA PRO A 327 -17.81 8.34 -29.94
C PRO A 327 -16.48 9.09 -29.90
N TYR A 328 -15.76 9.02 -28.78
CA TYR A 328 -14.55 9.82 -28.58
C TYR A 328 -13.39 9.33 -29.47
N ALA A 329 -13.08 8.04 -29.40
CA ALA A 329 -11.97 7.43 -30.13
C ALA A 329 -12.08 7.59 -31.66
N ALA A 330 -13.27 7.36 -32.24
CA ALA A 330 -13.48 7.48 -33.68
C ALA A 330 -13.24 8.91 -34.21
N GLN A 331 -13.69 9.94 -33.48
CA GLN A 331 -13.43 11.34 -33.85
C GLN A 331 -11.94 11.71 -33.71
N VAL A 332 -11.25 11.15 -32.71
CA VAL A 332 -9.80 11.32 -32.57
C VAL A 332 -9.07 10.67 -33.75
N ASN A 333 -9.39 9.42 -34.09
CA ASN A 333 -8.81 8.72 -35.25
C ASN A 333 -9.04 9.46 -36.56
N GLU A 334 -10.25 10.01 -36.77
CA GLU A 334 -10.58 10.86 -37.92
C GLU A 334 -9.63 12.07 -38.00
N ILE A 335 -9.43 12.82 -36.91
CA ILE A 335 -8.55 14.00 -36.88
C ILE A 335 -7.07 13.61 -37.01
N LEU A 336 -6.63 12.51 -36.39
CA LEU A 336 -5.25 12.01 -36.52
C LEU A 336 -4.90 11.68 -37.98
N SER A 337 -5.88 11.28 -38.80
CA SER A 337 -5.68 11.07 -40.24
C SER A 337 -5.59 12.36 -41.09
N GLN A 338 -5.93 13.52 -40.50
CA GLN A 338 -6.06 14.81 -41.19
C GLN A 338 -4.95 15.83 -40.83
N THR A 339 -4.21 15.62 -39.74
CA THR A 339 -3.14 16.53 -39.28
C THR A 339 -1.74 15.92 -39.41
N ASP A 340 -0.78 16.74 -39.84
CA ASP A 340 0.65 16.43 -39.89
C ASP A 340 1.42 16.88 -38.62
N ALA A 341 0.72 17.48 -37.65
CA ALA A 341 1.30 17.93 -36.38
C ALA A 341 1.85 16.75 -35.58
N LYS A 342 3.14 16.75 -35.23
CA LYS A 342 3.75 15.64 -34.46
C LYS A 342 3.26 15.54 -33.01
N ILE A 343 2.76 16.65 -32.46
CA ILE A 343 2.38 16.75 -31.06
C ILE A 343 0.89 17.06 -31.00
N LYS A 344 0.16 16.25 -30.23
CA LYS A 344 -1.29 16.36 -30.04
C LYS A 344 -1.58 16.71 -28.59
N ILE A 345 -2.37 17.75 -28.37
CA ILE A 345 -2.89 18.13 -27.06
C ILE A 345 -4.38 17.77 -27.03
N PHE A 346 -4.79 17.02 -26.02
CA PHE A 346 -6.16 16.61 -25.78
C PHE A 346 -6.66 17.35 -24.54
N ILE A 347 -7.77 18.08 -24.67
CA ILE A 347 -8.28 18.94 -23.60
C ILE A 347 -9.81 18.96 -23.60
N ASN A 348 -10.41 18.85 -22.42
CA ASN A 348 -11.85 19.02 -22.26
C ASN A 348 -12.19 20.50 -22.13
N ASP A 349 -13.35 20.91 -22.66
CA ASP A 349 -13.79 22.31 -22.57
C ASP A 349 -14.07 22.79 -21.14
N GLU A 350 -14.11 21.90 -20.16
CA GLU A 350 -14.12 22.20 -18.73
C GLU A 350 -12.77 22.73 -18.18
N ILE A 351 -11.69 22.68 -18.96
CA ILE A 351 -10.34 23.13 -18.57
C ILE A 351 -9.99 24.47 -19.25
N CYS A 352 -9.35 25.36 -18.51
CA CYS A 352 -8.60 26.50 -19.04
C CYS A 352 -7.12 26.39 -18.67
N LEU A 353 -6.21 26.82 -19.54
CA LEU A 353 -4.81 27.02 -19.19
C LEU A 353 -4.64 28.32 -18.39
N VAL A 354 -3.83 28.25 -17.32
CA VAL A 354 -3.58 29.38 -16.40
C VAL A 354 -2.10 29.71 -16.24
N SER A 355 -1.18 28.75 -16.43
CA SER A 355 0.22 29.09 -16.72
C SER A 355 0.37 29.36 -18.22
N PRO A 356 0.87 30.53 -18.64
CA PRO A 356 1.18 30.79 -20.04
C PRO A 356 2.32 29.89 -20.55
N LEU A 357 3.11 29.28 -19.66
CA LEU A 357 4.23 28.40 -20.00
C LEU A 357 3.82 26.93 -20.14
N ALA A 358 2.57 26.56 -19.90
CA ALA A 358 2.14 25.16 -19.88
C ALA A 358 2.51 24.37 -21.15
N ILE A 359 2.31 24.96 -22.34
CA ILE A 359 2.65 24.33 -23.63
C ILE A 359 4.17 24.26 -23.80
N GLU A 360 4.91 25.32 -23.46
CA GLU A 360 6.38 25.38 -23.52
C GLU A 360 7.03 24.32 -22.62
N GLN A 361 6.54 24.16 -21.39
CA GLN A 361 7.00 23.14 -20.43
C GLN A 361 6.63 21.71 -20.86
N MET A 362 5.43 21.48 -21.44
CA MET A 362 5.09 20.18 -22.05
C MET A 362 6.06 19.79 -23.17
N LEU A 363 6.42 20.74 -24.05
CA LEU A 363 7.37 20.51 -25.13
C LEU A 363 8.79 20.25 -24.61
N GLU A 364 9.18 20.88 -23.50
CA GLU A 364 10.46 20.61 -22.83
C GLU A 364 10.52 19.20 -22.25
N ILE A 365 9.43 18.73 -21.62
CA ILE A 365 9.32 17.37 -21.10
C ILE A 365 9.45 16.35 -22.24
N PHE A 366 8.80 16.56 -23.37
CA PHE A 366 8.93 15.67 -24.54
C PHE A 366 10.34 15.61 -25.15
N ARG A 367 11.22 16.59 -24.89
CA ARG A 367 12.63 16.56 -25.29
C ARG A 367 13.52 15.74 -24.34
N LYS A 368 13.01 15.39 -23.15
CA LYS A 368 13.73 14.62 -22.12
C LYS A 368 13.23 13.17 -22.14
N GLU A 369 14.13 12.23 -22.46
CA GLU A 369 13.87 10.78 -22.48
C GLU A 369 12.76 10.30 -23.46
N ASN A 370 12.47 8.99 -23.43
CA ASN A 370 11.45 8.31 -24.26
C ASN A 370 10.03 8.46 -23.68
N ILE A 371 9.52 9.69 -23.63
CA ILE A 371 8.20 10.04 -23.08
C ILE A 371 7.18 10.15 -24.21
N GLY A 372 6.17 9.28 -24.26
CA GLY A 372 5.11 9.30 -25.28
C GLY A 372 3.90 10.13 -24.88
N MET A 373 3.61 10.27 -23.58
CA MET A 373 2.50 11.08 -23.06
C MET A 373 2.89 11.94 -21.84
N VAL A 374 2.26 13.11 -21.73
CA VAL A 374 2.37 14.03 -20.59
C VAL A 374 0.98 14.51 -20.18
N GLY A 375 0.62 14.46 -18.90
CA GLY A 375 -0.63 15.06 -18.39
C GLY A 375 -0.42 15.94 -17.17
N PHE A 376 -1.41 16.76 -16.79
CA PHE A 376 -1.32 17.58 -15.58
C PHE A 376 -1.52 16.79 -14.28
N MET A 377 -2.14 15.61 -14.39
CA MET A 377 -2.56 14.77 -13.27
C MET A 377 -2.70 13.30 -13.71
N GLY A 378 -2.38 12.37 -12.82
CA GLY A 378 -2.37 10.93 -13.09
C GLY A 378 -1.99 10.10 -11.85
N SER A 379 -1.78 8.80 -12.02
CA SER A 379 -1.40 7.87 -10.93
C SER A 379 -0.57 6.70 -11.46
N ARG A 380 0.19 6.01 -10.59
CA ARG A 380 0.88 4.75 -10.93
C ARG A 380 0.01 3.52 -10.67
N SER A 381 -1.00 3.63 -9.80
CA SER A 381 -2.01 2.60 -9.54
C SER A 381 -3.44 3.01 -9.96
N LEU A 382 -4.30 2.03 -10.27
CA LEU A 382 -5.72 2.23 -10.56
C LEU A 382 -6.56 1.43 -9.56
N PRO A 383 -7.38 2.07 -8.72
CA PRO A 383 -8.27 1.39 -7.78
C PRO A 383 -9.37 0.58 -8.48
N VAL A 384 -9.93 -0.40 -7.76
CA VAL A 384 -10.95 -1.32 -8.28
C VAL A 384 -12.27 -0.62 -8.66
N SER A 385 -12.55 0.56 -8.08
CA SER A 385 -13.64 1.45 -8.50
C SER A 385 -13.49 1.96 -9.94
N GLY A 386 -12.28 1.86 -10.51
CA GLY A 386 -11.91 2.47 -11.78
C GLY A 386 -11.65 3.97 -11.69
N ASN A 387 -11.86 4.60 -10.53
CA ASN A 387 -11.60 6.01 -10.30
C ASN A 387 -10.16 6.21 -9.83
N PHE A 388 -9.27 6.71 -10.70
CA PHE A 388 -7.86 6.89 -10.32
C PHE A 388 -7.67 7.93 -9.20
N LEU A 389 -8.62 8.87 -9.01
CA LEU A 389 -8.56 9.85 -7.91
C LEU A 389 -8.72 9.23 -6.51
N GLU A 390 -9.15 7.97 -6.42
CA GLU A 390 -9.21 7.21 -5.17
C GLU A 390 -7.89 6.48 -4.85
N ALA A 391 -6.89 6.56 -5.72
CA ALA A 391 -5.57 6.00 -5.47
C ALA A 391 -4.84 6.81 -4.38
N PRO A 392 -4.05 6.17 -3.49
CA PRO A 392 -3.21 6.91 -2.56
C PRO A 392 -1.99 7.56 -3.24
N ASP A 393 -1.68 7.18 -4.49
CA ASP A 393 -0.57 7.68 -5.30
C ASP A 393 -1.02 8.51 -6.52
N VAL A 394 -2.05 9.34 -6.37
CA VAL A 394 -2.35 10.38 -7.36
C VAL A 394 -1.25 11.45 -7.31
N TRP A 395 -0.81 11.89 -8.48
CA TRP A 395 0.18 12.94 -8.69
C TRP A 395 -0.36 14.01 -9.63
N GLY A 396 -0.05 15.28 -9.36
CA GLY A 396 -0.39 16.40 -10.22
C GLY A 396 -0.91 17.61 -9.45
N SER A 397 -1.25 18.68 -10.16
CA SER A 397 -1.83 19.88 -9.55
C SER A 397 -2.73 20.65 -10.50
N VAL A 398 -3.82 21.19 -9.97
CA VAL A 398 -4.87 21.88 -10.73
C VAL A 398 -5.58 22.92 -9.86
N HIS A 399 -6.03 24.00 -10.49
CA HIS A 399 -6.90 24.95 -9.83
C HIS A 399 -8.38 24.55 -9.96
N MET A 400 -9.18 24.69 -8.91
CA MET A 400 -10.60 24.35 -8.92
C MET A 400 -11.45 25.44 -8.26
N PRO A 401 -12.58 25.85 -8.86
CA PRO A 401 -13.49 26.79 -8.24
C PRO A 401 -14.20 26.10 -7.07
N MET A 402 -14.16 26.70 -5.90
CA MET A 402 -14.84 26.23 -4.69
C MET A 402 -15.40 27.44 -3.95
N LYS A 403 -16.72 27.45 -3.72
CA LYS A 403 -17.41 28.49 -2.91
C LYS A 403 -17.19 29.94 -3.38
N GLY A 404 -16.89 30.14 -4.67
CA GLY A 404 -16.65 31.46 -5.26
C GLY A 404 -15.18 31.92 -5.31
N SER A 405 -14.23 31.12 -4.81
CA SER A 405 -12.79 31.31 -4.99
C SER A 405 -12.18 30.23 -5.87
N LEU A 406 -11.04 30.50 -6.51
CA LEU A 406 -10.27 29.49 -7.25
C LEU A 406 -9.21 28.91 -6.30
N GLU A 407 -9.44 27.71 -5.79
CA GLU A 407 -8.55 27.01 -4.87
C GLU A 407 -7.46 26.23 -5.62
N GLU A 408 -6.33 25.98 -4.95
CA GLU A 408 -5.22 25.18 -5.45
C GLU A 408 -5.30 23.75 -4.90
N ILE A 409 -5.40 22.76 -5.78
CA ILE A 409 -5.41 21.34 -5.40
C ILE A 409 -4.13 20.68 -5.92
N ARG A 410 -3.38 20.05 -5.02
CA ARG A 410 -2.19 19.25 -5.34
C ARG A 410 -2.30 17.83 -4.81
N PHE A 411 -1.89 16.87 -5.62
CA PHE A 411 -1.89 15.46 -5.32
C PHE A 411 -0.46 14.92 -5.27
N GLY A 412 -0.17 14.05 -4.29
CA GLY A 412 1.14 13.45 -4.05
C GLY A 412 2.05 14.29 -3.14
N LYS A 413 3.00 13.62 -2.47
CA LYS A 413 4.07 14.26 -1.66
C LYS A 413 5.42 14.02 -2.33
N ALA A 414 5.92 15.03 -3.05
CA ALA A 414 7.14 14.91 -3.83
C ALA A 414 8.40 14.76 -2.96
N ALA A 415 9.35 13.94 -3.42
CA ALA A 415 10.73 14.02 -2.99
C ALA A 415 11.42 15.19 -3.73
N THR A 416 12.40 15.83 -3.09
CA THR A 416 12.89 17.18 -3.41
C THR A 416 13.65 17.36 -4.74
N HIS A 417 13.79 16.32 -5.58
CA HIS A 417 14.73 16.32 -6.71
C HIS A 417 14.18 15.85 -8.08
N GLU A 418 12.90 15.48 -8.19
CA GLU A 418 12.30 15.07 -9.47
C GLU A 418 11.45 16.21 -10.07
N PHE A 419 11.59 16.49 -11.38
CA PHE A 419 10.81 17.52 -12.10
C PHE A 419 9.52 16.97 -12.73
N THR A 420 9.54 15.69 -13.10
CA THR A 420 8.37 14.91 -13.52
C THR A 420 8.37 13.60 -12.74
N THR A 421 7.19 13.01 -12.57
CA THR A 421 7.03 11.68 -11.99
C THR A 421 6.41 10.73 -13.01
N GLY A 422 6.98 9.54 -13.13
CA GLY A 422 6.41 8.47 -13.96
C GLY A 422 5.05 8.02 -13.41
N VAL A 423 4.08 7.89 -14.29
CA VAL A 423 2.71 7.41 -14.01
C VAL A 423 2.28 6.36 -15.03
N ARG A 424 1.15 5.69 -14.81
CA ARG A 424 0.58 4.68 -15.72
C ARG A 424 -0.80 5.04 -16.24
N PHE A 425 -1.48 5.98 -15.57
CA PHE A 425 -2.81 6.45 -15.91
C PHE A 425 -2.82 7.98 -15.86
N LEU A 426 -3.40 8.63 -16.88
CA LEU A 426 -3.50 10.09 -16.97
C LEU A 426 -4.97 10.55 -16.89
N CYS A 427 -5.17 11.76 -16.37
CA CYS A 427 -6.46 12.43 -16.36
C CYS A 427 -6.94 12.70 -17.80
N PRO A 428 -8.18 12.32 -18.19
CA PRO A 428 -8.68 12.53 -19.55
C PRO A 428 -8.91 14.01 -19.88
N SER A 429 -9.06 14.88 -18.87
CA SER A 429 -9.45 16.28 -19.09
C SER A 429 -8.35 17.15 -19.70
N PHE A 430 -7.06 16.78 -19.54
CA PHE A 430 -5.95 17.47 -20.19
C PHE A 430 -4.67 16.62 -20.23
N PHE A 431 -4.20 16.26 -21.42
CA PHE A 431 -2.92 15.58 -21.64
C PHE A 431 -2.40 15.85 -23.06
N ALA A 432 -1.19 15.44 -23.35
CA ALA A 432 -0.57 15.53 -24.67
C ALA A 432 0.14 14.23 -25.04
N THR A 433 0.33 14.00 -26.35
CA THR A 433 1.13 12.90 -26.89
C THR A 433 2.11 13.42 -27.96
N GLN A 434 3.24 12.74 -28.14
CA GLN A 434 4.17 12.96 -29.27
C GLN A 434 4.35 11.73 -30.18
N VAL A 435 3.54 10.69 -29.95
CA VAL A 435 3.47 9.46 -30.75
C VAL A 435 2.02 9.24 -31.16
N ASP A 436 1.82 8.76 -32.38
CA ASP A 436 0.50 8.43 -32.91
C ASP A 436 0.25 6.94 -32.77
N ILE A 437 -0.76 6.58 -31.97
CA ILE A 437 -1.29 5.22 -31.85
C ILE A 437 -2.80 5.31 -32.12
N PRO A 438 -3.38 4.42 -32.94
CA PRO A 438 -4.84 4.37 -33.14
C PRO A 438 -5.58 4.21 -31.82
N TRP A 439 -6.65 4.99 -31.64
CA TRP A 439 -7.51 4.91 -30.48
C TRP A 439 -8.49 3.74 -30.60
N ASN A 440 -8.70 2.99 -29.52
CA ASN A 440 -9.63 1.87 -29.52
C ASN A 440 -11.09 2.38 -29.54
N GLU A 441 -11.80 2.08 -30.63
CA GLU A 441 -13.20 2.48 -30.86
C GLU A 441 -14.24 1.61 -30.14
N ASP A 442 -13.83 0.53 -29.47
CA ASP A 442 -14.70 -0.31 -28.62
C ASP A 442 -15.17 0.41 -27.34
N TYR A 443 -14.66 1.61 -27.04
CA TYR A 443 -15.04 2.39 -25.86
C TYR A 443 -16.03 3.51 -26.23
N ASP A 444 -17.21 3.46 -25.62
CA ASP A 444 -18.30 4.39 -25.91
C ASP A 444 -17.96 5.82 -25.41
N LYS A 445 -17.23 5.93 -24.30
CA LYS A 445 -16.90 7.18 -23.59
C LYS A 445 -15.40 7.45 -23.44
N GLN A 446 -15.07 8.72 -23.19
CA GLN A 446 -13.69 9.21 -23.16
C GLN A 446 -12.79 8.52 -22.13
N TYR A 447 -13.26 8.34 -20.89
CA TYR A 447 -12.37 8.00 -19.76
C TYR A 447 -11.63 6.68 -19.97
N TYR A 448 -12.37 5.59 -20.23
CA TYR A 448 -11.75 4.28 -20.46
C TYR A 448 -11.06 4.19 -21.83
N ALA A 449 -11.45 4.99 -22.82
CA ALA A 449 -10.68 5.14 -24.05
C ALA A 449 -9.28 5.74 -23.76
N VAL A 450 -9.18 6.76 -22.90
CA VAL A 450 -7.90 7.36 -22.47
C VAL A 450 -7.10 6.37 -21.63
N LEU A 451 -7.72 5.65 -20.69
CA LEU A 451 -7.02 4.62 -19.91
C LEU A 451 -6.52 3.46 -20.79
N ALA A 452 -7.25 3.09 -21.85
CA ALA A 452 -6.82 2.09 -22.83
C ALA A 452 -5.71 2.63 -23.75
N HIS A 453 -5.75 3.91 -24.10
CA HIS A 453 -4.66 4.56 -24.85
C HIS A 453 -3.37 4.67 -24.02
N CYS A 454 -3.47 4.92 -22.70
CA CYS A 454 -2.34 4.82 -21.78
C CYS A 454 -1.72 3.40 -21.79
N ARG A 455 -2.54 2.35 -21.83
CA ARG A 455 -2.06 0.96 -21.99
C ARG A 455 -1.37 0.72 -23.33
N ALA A 456 -1.98 1.14 -24.44
CA ALA A 456 -1.38 0.98 -25.77
C ALA A 456 -0.04 1.73 -25.91
N MET A 457 0.10 2.88 -25.24
CA MET A 457 1.37 3.62 -25.15
C MET A 457 2.42 2.86 -24.32
N GLU A 458 2.04 2.31 -23.16
CA GLU A 458 2.91 1.48 -22.31
C GLU A 458 3.38 0.21 -23.04
N GLU A 459 2.47 -0.49 -23.73
CA GLU A 459 2.74 -1.65 -24.58
C GLU A 459 3.63 -1.28 -25.79
N GLY A 460 3.49 -0.06 -26.31
CA GLY A 460 4.39 0.56 -27.30
C GLY A 460 5.73 1.03 -26.74
N GLY A 461 6.05 0.71 -25.48
CA GLY A 461 7.33 1.04 -24.82
C GLY A 461 7.50 2.52 -24.47
N GLN A 462 6.42 3.31 -24.47
CA GLN A 462 6.47 4.75 -24.17
C GLN A 462 6.29 5.03 -22.67
N LYS A 463 7.08 5.97 -22.13
CA LYS A 463 6.85 6.48 -20.77
C LYS A 463 5.70 7.48 -20.74
N MET A 464 4.95 7.51 -19.64
CA MET A 464 3.95 8.52 -19.32
C MET A 464 4.36 9.25 -18.05
N VAL A 465 4.21 10.58 -18.03
CA VAL A 465 4.61 11.39 -16.86
C VAL A 465 3.60 12.48 -16.54
N VAL A 466 3.65 12.98 -15.30
CA VAL A 466 3.05 14.26 -14.90
C VAL A 466 4.14 15.18 -14.32
N PRO A 467 4.03 16.51 -14.46
CA PRO A 467 4.96 17.44 -13.82
C PRO A 467 4.80 17.36 -12.30
N LEU A 468 5.92 17.48 -11.59
CA LEU A 468 5.92 17.63 -10.14
C LEU A 468 5.77 19.12 -9.78
N PRO A 469 5.15 19.43 -8.63
CA PRO A 469 4.54 20.74 -8.42
C PRO A 469 5.54 21.88 -8.26
N ARG A 470 5.56 22.78 -9.26
CA ARG A 470 6.08 24.16 -9.18
C ARG A 470 4.99 25.13 -9.66
N GLU A 471 4.71 25.14 -10.97
CA GLU A 471 3.58 25.88 -11.55
C GLU A 471 2.36 24.99 -11.80
N ILE A 472 1.15 25.55 -11.71
CA ILE A 472 -0.10 24.88 -12.09
C ILE A 472 -0.47 25.24 -13.52
N TRP A 473 -0.56 24.23 -14.39
CA TRP A 473 -0.83 24.46 -15.81
C TRP A 473 -2.26 24.91 -16.09
N CYS A 474 -3.25 24.39 -15.36
CA CYS A 474 -4.64 24.54 -15.72
C CYS A 474 -5.61 24.68 -14.53
N ALA A 475 -6.81 25.16 -14.84
CA ALA A 475 -7.93 25.30 -13.93
C ALA A 475 -9.19 24.61 -14.50
N TYR A 476 -9.98 23.97 -13.64
CA TYR A 476 -11.35 23.58 -13.98
C TYR A 476 -12.29 24.80 -14.00
N GLN A 477 -13.30 24.75 -14.86
CA GLN A 477 -14.43 25.70 -14.89
C GLN A 477 -15.62 25.22 -14.02
N MET A 478 -15.45 24.13 -13.26
CA MET A 478 -16.48 23.45 -12.46
C MET A 478 -15.93 22.99 -11.11
N GLU A 479 -16.79 22.96 -10.08
CA GLU A 479 -16.36 22.65 -8.69
C GLU A 479 -16.04 21.18 -8.43
N ASN A 480 -16.20 20.28 -9.42
CA ASN A 480 -15.94 18.85 -9.29
C ASN A 480 -15.24 18.32 -10.54
N ILE A 481 -14.27 17.41 -10.35
CA ILE A 481 -13.71 16.59 -11.42
C ILE A 481 -14.71 15.46 -11.72
N SER A 482 -15.09 15.30 -12.98
CA SER A 482 -15.99 14.25 -13.43
C SER A 482 -15.43 13.57 -14.68
N PHE A 483 -15.62 12.26 -14.79
CA PHE A 483 -15.11 11.47 -15.90
C PHE A 483 -16.26 10.98 -16.78
N ASP A 484 -16.24 11.35 -18.07
CA ASP A 484 -17.15 10.80 -19.07
C ASP A 484 -16.85 9.30 -19.24
N SER A 485 -17.64 8.49 -18.53
CA SER A 485 -17.41 7.07 -18.32
C SER A 485 -18.75 6.33 -18.32
N ALA A 486 -18.72 5.06 -18.71
CA ALA A 486 -19.86 4.16 -18.64
C ALA A 486 -19.48 2.88 -17.88
N GLU A 487 -20.42 2.29 -17.15
CA GLU A 487 -20.19 1.01 -16.45
C GLU A 487 -19.91 -0.14 -17.45
N GLY A 488 -20.47 -0.06 -18.67
CA GLY A 488 -20.12 -0.97 -19.78
C GLY A 488 -18.65 -0.85 -20.18
N ASP A 489 -18.16 0.38 -20.38
CA ASP A 489 -16.75 0.66 -20.66
C ASP A 489 -15.83 0.25 -19.50
N ARG A 490 -16.24 0.47 -18.24
CA ARG A 490 -15.49 0.01 -17.06
C ARG A 490 -15.34 -1.49 -17.07
N ARG A 491 -16.44 -2.23 -17.24
CA ARG A 491 -16.42 -3.70 -17.34
C ARG A 491 -15.58 -4.16 -18.52
N ARG A 492 -15.67 -3.51 -19.68
CA ARG A 492 -14.84 -3.82 -20.85
C ARG A 492 -13.35 -3.62 -20.56
N TYR A 493 -12.98 -2.50 -19.92
CA TYR A 493 -11.60 -2.20 -19.52
C TYR A 493 -11.06 -3.20 -18.48
N PHE A 494 -11.80 -3.45 -17.40
CA PHE A 494 -11.38 -4.39 -16.36
C PHE A 494 -11.40 -5.84 -16.85
N ALA A 495 -12.30 -6.23 -17.76
CA ALA A 495 -12.27 -7.54 -18.40
C ALA A 495 -11.07 -7.69 -19.37
N ALA A 496 -10.70 -6.63 -20.10
CA ALA A 496 -9.57 -6.64 -21.01
C ALA A 496 -8.20 -6.67 -20.28
N TYR A 497 -8.03 -5.86 -19.23
CA TYR A 497 -6.72 -5.63 -18.60
C TYR A 497 -6.58 -6.19 -17.17
N HIS A 498 -7.68 -6.56 -16.50
CA HIS A 498 -7.70 -6.90 -15.06
C HIS A 498 -8.69 -8.02 -14.68
N SER A 499 -8.88 -9.00 -15.57
CA SER A 499 -9.98 -9.99 -15.67
C SER A 499 -10.31 -10.91 -14.47
N ARG A 500 -9.65 -10.78 -13.31
CA ARG A 500 -10.05 -11.51 -12.08
C ARG A 500 -10.15 -10.63 -10.83
N LEU A 501 -10.23 -9.30 -10.98
CA LEU A 501 -10.83 -8.45 -9.95
C LEU A 501 -12.34 -8.73 -9.79
N ASP A 502 -13.02 -9.26 -10.83
CA ASP A 502 -14.42 -9.70 -10.77
C ASP A 502 -14.73 -10.70 -9.64
N ASP A 503 -13.77 -11.54 -9.28
CA ASP A 503 -13.89 -12.52 -8.18
C ASP A 503 -13.67 -11.92 -6.77
N VAL A 504 -13.24 -10.65 -6.65
CA VAL A 504 -12.72 -10.05 -5.39
C VAL A 504 -13.53 -8.80 -4.97
N LEU A 505 -14.49 -8.39 -5.79
CA LEU A 505 -15.20 -7.09 -5.76
C LEU A 505 -16.16 -6.83 -4.57
N SER A 506 -16.06 -7.56 -3.45
CA SER A 506 -17.05 -7.53 -2.35
C SER A 506 -16.69 -6.67 -1.12
N SER A 507 -15.60 -5.91 -1.12
CA SER A 507 -15.26 -5.02 0.01
C SER A 507 -14.59 -3.71 -0.42
N GLY A 508 -15.05 -2.59 0.15
CA GLY A 508 -14.58 -1.24 -0.16
C GLY A 508 -13.24 -0.86 0.46
N ALA A 509 -12.18 -1.61 0.15
CA ALA A 509 -10.81 -1.27 0.54
C ALA A 509 -10.13 -0.38 -0.51
N ARG A 510 -9.52 0.73 -0.08
CA ARG A 510 -8.61 1.53 -0.90
C ARG A 510 -7.20 0.95 -0.78
N LEU A 511 -6.62 0.47 -1.87
CA LEU A 511 -5.27 -0.08 -1.93
C LEU A 511 -4.57 0.47 -3.18
N ALA A 512 -3.36 1.04 -3.06
CA ALA A 512 -2.43 1.09 -4.18
C ALA A 512 -1.74 -0.27 -4.26
N LEU A 513 -2.00 -1.00 -5.33
CA LEU A 513 -1.38 -2.29 -5.58
C LEU A 513 -0.57 -2.23 -6.86
N TYR A 514 0.64 -2.76 -6.83
CA TYR A 514 1.14 -3.47 -8.00
C TYR A 514 0.53 -4.88 -7.98
N ALA A 515 -0.74 -4.97 -8.40
CA ALA A 515 -1.46 -6.22 -8.51
C ALA A 515 -1.27 -6.81 -9.91
N CYS A 516 -0.57 -7.94 -9.99
CA CYS A 516 -0.65 -8.79 -11.16
C CYS A 516 -1.99 -9.52 -11.09
N GLY A 517 -2.91 -9.20 -12.02
CA GLY A 517 -4.24 -9.83 -12.09
C GLY A 517 -4.13 -11.36 -12.22
N LYS A 518 -5.11 -12.10 -11.70
CA LYS A 518 -4.97 -13.54 -11.35
C LYS A 518 -5.15 -14.53 -12.53
N ASP A 519 -4.30 -14.32 -13.53
CA ASP A 519 -3.85 -15.20 -14.63
C ASP A 519 -2.73 -14.47 -15.45
N ALA A 520 -2.07 -13.44 -14.88
CA ALA A 520 -1.18 -12.52 -15.60
C ALA A 520 0.16 -13.16 -15.99
N HIS A 521 0.85 -12.45 -16.88
CA HIS A 521 2.24 -12.71 -17.23
C HIS A 521 3.08 -11.52 -16.76
N VAL A 522 4.00 -11.76 -15.82
CA VAL A 522 4.93 -10.75 -15.32
C VAL A 522 6.21 -10.88 -16.13
N GLU A 523 6.40 -10.03 -17.14
CA GLU A 523 7.47 -10.20 -18.13
C GLU A 523 8.89 -10.11 -17.54
N GLY A 524 9.83 -10.84 -18.16
CA GLY A 524 11.24 -10.78 -17.81
C GLY A 524 11.83 -9.39 -17.99
N TRP A 525 12.91 -9.09 -17.28
CA TRP A 525 13.62 -7.80 -17.29
C TRP A 525 12.85 -6.58 -16.72
N GLN A 526 11.55 -6.67 -16.41
CA GLN A 526 10.88 -5.64 -15.61
C GLN A 526 11.41 -5.63 -14.16
N SER A 527 11.77 -4.44 -13.67
CA SER A 527 12.25 -4.21 -12.31
C SER A 527 11.12 -3.72 -11.42
N PHE A 528 10.50 -4.63 -10.65
CA PHE A 528 9.48 -4.28 -9.67
C PHE A 528 10.17 -3.77 -8.40
N SER A 529 10.37 -2.46 -8.34
CA SER A 529 10.98 -1.75 -7.21
C SER A 529 10.16 -0.53 -6.84
N HIS A 530 10.07 -0.27 -5.53
CA HIS A 530 9.34 0.85 -4.91
C HIS A 530 7.78 0.84 -4.85
N PRO A 531 7.02 -0.27 -5.04
CA PRO A 531 5.64 -0.33 -4.54
C PRO A 531 5.63 -0.63 -3.02
N GLU A 532 4.56 -0.23 -2.33
CA GLU A 532 4.36 -0.53 -0.90
C GLU A 532 4.14 -2.04 -0.64
N GLY A 533 3.71 -2.78 -1.67
CA GLY A 533 3.69 -4.24 -1.70
C GLY A 533 3.51 -4.79 -3.12
N ILE A 534 3.99 -6.02 -3.36
CA ILE A 534 3.80 -6.74 -4.62
C ILE A 534 2.80 -7.88 -4.37
N ALA A 535 1.64 -7.81 -5.03
CA ALA A 535 0.58 -8.80 -4.93
C ALA A 535 0.44 -9.55 -6.26
N VAL A 536 0.94 -10.77 -6.30
CA VAL A 536 0.84 -11.66 -7.46
C VAL A 536 -0.40 -12.52 -7.26
N GLY A 537 -1.47 -12.24 -8.02
CA GLY A 537 -2.72 -12.97 -7.88
C GLY A 537 -2.57 -14.45 -8.27
N ALA A 538 -3.33 -15.34 -7.63
CA ALA A 538 -3.39 -16.77 -7.92
C ALA A 538 -3.35 -17.12 -9.43
N ARG A 539 -2.64 -18.20 -9.81
CA ARG A 539 -2.37 -18.59 -11.22
C ARG A 539 -1.63 -17.58 -12.11
N THR A 540 -1.00 -16.56 -11.54
CA THR A 540 -0.08 -15.70 -12.31
C THR A 540 1.19 -16.46 -12.66
N ARG A 541 1.70 -16.25 -13.87
CA ARG A 541 3.03 -16.67 -14.31
C ARG A 541 3.98 -15.49 -14.23
N ILE A 542 4.93 -15.54 -13.30
CA ILE A 542 6.11 -14.69 -13.33
C ILE A 542 7.06 -15.30 -14.36
N HIS A 543 7.35 -14.61 -15.47
CA HIS A 543 8.25 -15.12 -16.51
C HIS A 543 9.68 -15.23 -16.01
N GLU A 544 10.51 -15.83 -16.85
CA GLU A 544 11.94 -15.94 -16.61
C GLU A 544 12.62 -14.57 -16.43
N THR A 545 13.68 -14.50 -15.61
CA THR A 545 14.49 -13.29 -15.34
C THR A 545 13.78 -12.11 -14.66
N ALA A 546 12.58 -12.30 -14.11
CA ALA A 546 11.85 -11.24 -13.41
C ALA A 546 12.53 -10.82 -12.09
N LEU A 547 12.47 -9.53 -11.75
CA LEU A 547 13.21 -8.93 -10.63
C LEU A 547 12.26 -8.23 -9.65
N CYS A 548 11.76 -8.98 -8.65
CA CYS A 548 10.85 -8.48 -7.63
C CYS A 548 11.63 -8.07 -6.38
N ARG A 549 11.89 -6.77 -6.21
CA ARG A 549 12.85 -6.24 -5.21
C ARG A 549 12.26 -5.17 -4.29
N LEU A 550 12.31 -5.41 -2.98
CA LEU A 550 11.80 -4.51 -1.94
C LEU A 550 12.83 -4.37 -0.80
N LEU A 551 13.70 -3.36 -0.89
CA LEU A 551 14.92 -3.25 -0.07
C LEU A 551 14.87 -2.19 1.05
N SER A 552 13.82 -1.36 1.13
CA SER A 552 13.72 -0.25 2.08
C SER A 552 13.04 -0.63 3.41
N ASP A 553 13.33 0.11 4.48
CA ASP A 553 12.77 -0.11 5.83
C ASP A 553 11.55 0.76 6.16
N ASN A 554 10.35 0.23 5.93
CA ASN A 554 9.12 0.67 6.58
C ASN A 554 8.03 -0.43 6.55
N PHE A 555 7.14 -0.37 7.56
CA PHE A 555 6.11 -1.35 7.97
C PHE A 555 6.57 -2.61 8.73
N VAL A 556 5.75 -2.94 9.75
CA VAL A 556 5.92 -4.07 10.67
C VAL A 556 4.74 -5.01 10.49
N GLY A 557 4.98 -6.27 10.10
CA GLY A 557 4.04 -7.38 10.31
C GLY A 557 3.48 -8.10 9.09
N GLU A 558 3.56 -7.54 7.87
CA GLU A 558 2.84 -8.07 6.68
C GLU A 558 3.76 -8.57 5.54
N PRO A 559 3.28 -9.44 4.62
CA PRO A 559 4.08 -9.94 3.50
C PRO A 559 4.35 -8.86 2.45
N ARG A 560 5.62 -8.55 2.21
CA ARG A 560 6.02 -7.51 1.24
C ARG A 560 5.88 -7.96 -0.21
N ILE A 561 6.20 -9.22 -0.46
CA ILE A 561 5.86 -9.94 -1.70
C ILE A 561 4.91 -11.07 -1.31
N SER A 562 3.68 -11.03 -1.82
CA SER A 562 2.70 -12.11 -1.67
C SER A 562 2.40 -12.72 -3.03
N VAL A 563 2.56 -14.04 -3.12
CA VAL A 563 2.29 -14.83 -4.32
C VAL A 563 1.13 -15.77 -4.02
N GLY A 564 -0.04 -15.47 -4.56
CA GLY A 564 -1.30 -16.19 -4.33
C GLY A 564 -1.31 -17.63 -4.85
N ASP A 565 -2.40 -18.36 -4.59
CA ASP A 565 -2.40 -19.80 -4.85
C ASP A 565 -2.10 -20.19 -6.31
N ASP A 566 -1.34 -21.27 -6.53
CA ASP A 566 -1.10 -21.88 -7.85
C ASP A 566 -0.40 -20.97 -8.88
N CYS A 567 0.35 -19.97 -8.44
CA CYS A 567 1.23 -19.19 -9.33
C CYS A 567 2.45 -20.00 -9.77
N ALA A 568 2.97 -19.70 -10.96
CA ALA A 568 4.27 -20.17 -11.42
C ALA A 568 5.29 -19.03 -11.36
N ILE A 569 6.47 -19.29 -10.79
CA ILE A 569 7.62 -18.39 -10.83
C ILE A 569 8.62 -19.04 -11.78
N ASP A 570 8.68 -18.65 -13.06
CA ASP A 570 9.57 -19.27 -14.03
C ASP A 570 11.05 -18.90 -13.79
N ALA A 571 11.93 -19.44 -14.62
CA ALA A 571 13.33 -19.66 -14.27
C ALA A 571 14.18 -18.37 -14.16
N TYR A 572 15.27 -18.42 -13.39
CA TYR A 572 16.23 -17.31 -13.22
C TYR A 572 15.67 -16.02 -12.59
N SER A 573 14.40 -16.03 -12.14
CA SER A 573 13.76 -14.88 -11.50
C SER A 573 14.23 -14.70 -10.05
N THR A 574 14.34 -13.46 -9.59
CA THR A 574 14.79 -13.15 -8.22
C THR A 574 13.69 -12.46 -7.44
N LEU A 575 13.24 -13.11 -6.36
CA LEU A 575 12.38 -12.52 -5.36
C LEU A 575 13.26 -12.17 -4.16
N THR A 576 13.33 -10.89 -3.82
CA THR A 576 14.21 -10.38 -2.77
C THR A 576 13.52 -9.24 -2.05
N ALA A 577 13.16 -9.45 -0.79
CA ALA A 577 12.54 -8.45 0.03
C ALA A 577 13.16 -8.47 1.43
N HIS A 578 13.40 -7.31 2.01
CA HIS A 578 13.79 -7.22 3.41
C HIS A 578 12.60 -7.66 4.28
N ASN A 579 12.78 -8.68 5.13
CA ASN A 579 11.87 -9.17 6.17
C ASN A 579 10.64 -10.03 5.81
N ARG A 580 10.18 -10.16 4.55
CA ARG A 580 9.15 -11.18 4.22
C ARG A 580 8.86 -11.42 2.72
N ILE A 581 8.87 -12.68 2.31
CA ILE A 581 8.29 -13.19 1.06
C ILE A 581 7.32 -14.32 1.42
N VAL A 582 6.06 -14.27 0.97
CA VAL A 582 5.06 -15.32 1.20
C VAL A 582 4.62 -15.91 -0.13
N LEU A 583 4.72 -17.24 -0.21
CA LEU A 583 4.15 -18.03 -1.28
C LEU A 583 2.97 -18.82 -0.70
N GLU A 584 1.77 -18.59 -1.24
CA GLU A 584 0.55 -19.29 -0.85
C GLU A 584 0.52 -20.72 -1.46
N ASN A 585 -0.63 -21.40 -1.41
CA ASN A 585 -0.69 -22.83 -1.70
C ASN A 585 -0.44 -23.13 -3.19
N LEU A 586 0.25 -24.23 -3.52
CA LEU A 586 0.58 -24.64 -4.90
C LEU A 586 1.51 -23.71 -5.71
N VAL A 587 2.15 -22.71 -5.09
CA VAL A 587 3.13 -21.88 -5.82
C VAL A 587 4.33 -22.72 -6.30
N THR A 588 4.59 -22.64 -7.61
CA THR A 588 5.52 -23.49 -8.34
C THR A 588 6.78 -22.69 -8.70
N VAL A 589 7.92 -22.99 -8.07
CA VAL A 589 9.14 -22.16 -8.13
C VAL A 589 10.18 -22.71 -9.11
N GLY A 590 10.47 -22.01 -10.20
CA GLY A 590 11.25 -22.47 -11.34
C GLY A 590 12.74 -22.67 -11.08
N ALA A 591 13.41 -23.34 -12.02
CA ALA A 591 14.87 -23.51 -12.00
C ALA A 591 15.58 -22.14 -11.91
N ASN A 592 16.74 -22.06 -11.27
CA ASN A 592 17.51 -20.83 -11.08
C ASN A 592 16.79 -19.65 -10.40
N VAL A 593 15.56 -19.81 -9.90
CA VAL A 593 14.92 -18.78 -9.09
C VAL A 593 15.74 -18.55 -7.82
N GLN A 594 15.97 -17.30 -7.43
CA GLN A 594 16.60 -16.95 -6.16
C GLN A 594 15.54 -16.32 -5.25
N ILE A 595 15.08 -17.09 -4.25
CA ILE A 595 14.30 -16.55 -3.14
C ILE A 595 15.29 -16.19 -2.05
N LYS A 596 15.70 -14.93 -2.04
CA LYS A 596 16.69 -14.38 -1.11
C LYS A 596 16.01 -13.45 -0.13
N ASP A 597 15.60 -14.03 0.98
CA ASP A 597 15.79 -13.41 2.28
C ASP A 597 17.28 -13.65 2.62
N TYR A 598 18.10 -12.61 2.58
CA TYR A 598 19.51 -12.73 2.16
C TYR A 598 20.51 -13.16 3.24
N ILE A 599 21.52 -13.94 2.82
CA ILE A 599 22.74 -14.29 3.58
C ILE A 599 23.96 -14.07 2.67
N ARG A 600 25.12 -13.74 3.25
CA ARG A 600 26.40 -13.36 2.59
C ARG A 600 27.50 -14.40 2.87
N ALA A 601 28.53 -14.47 2.03
CA ALA A 601 29.69 -15.35 2.21
C ALA A 601 30.56 -14.98 3.43
N GLU A 602 31.16 -16.00 4.07
CA GLU A 602 31.98 -15.85 5.29
C GLU A 602 33.51 -15.89 5.05
N GLU A 603 33.97 -16.27 3.85
CA GLU A 603 35.39 -16.53 3.56
C GLU A 603 36.18 -15.24 3.14
N ASP A 604 35.46 -14.15 2.84
CA ASP A 604 36.01 -12.86 2.35
C ASP A 604 36.57 -11.96 3.47
N LEU A 605 37.82 -12.21 3.84
CA LEU A 605 38.48 -11.50 4.93
C LEU A 605 38.95 -10.08 4.51
N GLY A 606 38.14 -9.06 4.83
CA GLY A 606 38.51 -7.64 4.72
C GLY A 606 37.58 -6.75 3.89
N LEU A 607 36.53 -7.30 3.28
CA LEU A 607 35.59 -6.54 2.44
C LEU A 607 34.37 -6.01 3.22
N ALA A 608 33.79 -4.90 2.76
CA ALA A 608 32.54 -4.35 3.30
C ALA A 608 31.35 -5.22 2.88
N ALA A 609 30.22 -5.15 3.59
CA ALA A 609 29.14 -6.13 3.41
C ALA A 609 28.38 -5.98 2.07
N GLU A 610 28.47 -4.81 1.43
CA GLU A 610 28.02 -4.56 0.06
C GLU A 610 28.97 -5.15 -1.00
N ASP A 611 30.23 -5.41 -0.63
CA ASP A 611 31.29 -6.02 -1.48
C ASP A 611 31.52 -7.52 -1.20
N ARG A 612 30.86 -8.11 -0.19
CA ARG A 612 30.96 -9.55 0.13
C ARG A 612 30.06 -10.39 -0.75
N GLU A 613 30.55 -11.55 -1.18
CA GLU A 613 29.85 -12.32 -2.21
C GLU A 613 28.48 -12.89 -1.75
N LEU A 614 27.48 -12.84 -2.64
CA LEU A 614 26.09 -13.23 -2.37
C LEU A 614 25.76 -14.61 -2.95
N LEU A 615 25.97 -15.66 -2.14
CA LEU A 615 25.73 -17.05 -2.53
C LEU A 615 24.26 -17.32 -2.89
N GLY A 616 23.99 -18.13 -3.93
CA GLY A 616 22.61 -18.41 -4.40
C GLY A 616 22.48 -19.52 -5.45
N HIS A 617 21.41 -20.30 -5.35
CA HIS A 617 21.13 -21.49 -6.19
C HIS A 617 19.64 -21.57 -6.58
N ALA A 618 19.20 -22.72 -7.12
CA ALA A 618 18.61 -22.73 -8.45
C ALA A 618 17.36 -23.62 -8.71
N CYS A 619 16.36 -23.61 -7.83
CA CYS A 619 14.97 -24.02 -8.10
C CYS A 619 14.02 -23.08 -7.34
N GLY A 620 14.55 -21.91 -6.99
CA GLY A 620 14.23 -21.24 -5.73
C GLY A 620 14.06 -22.26 -4.61
N ILE A 621 13.05 -21.99 -3.83
CA ILE A 621 12.69 -22.76 -2.66
C ILE A 621 11.24 -23.21 -2.92
N ARG A 622 11.05 -24.40 -3.51
CA ARG A 622 9.71 -24.98 -3.67
C ARG A 622 9.27 -25.58 -2.35
N ILE A 623 8.38 -24.90 -1.64
CA ILE A 623 7.78 -25.40 -0.39
C ILE A 623 6.37 -25.88 -0.71
N GLY A 624 6.15 -27.18 -0.63
CA GLY A 624 4.83 -27.79 -0.77
C GLY A 624 3.92 -27.45 0.41
N CYS A 625 2.63 -27.71 0.25
CA CYS A 625 1.62 -27.53 1.31
C CYS A 625 2.08 -28.11 2.66
N ALA A 626 1.88 -27.39 3.77
CA ALA A 626 2.24 -27.86 5.11
C ALA A 626 3.72 -28.27 5.33
N ALA A 627 4.65 -27.96 4.42
CA ALA A 627 6.06 -28.22 4.66
C ALA A 627 6.60 -27.27 5.74
N GLU A 628 7.36 -27.82 6.68
CA GLU A 628 7.86 -27.14 7.87
C GLU A 628 9.38 -26.96 7.78
N ILE A 629 9.79 -25.71 7.64
CA ILE A 629 11.20 -25.31 7.61
C ILE A 629 11.60 -24.89 9.02
N GLY A 630 12.46 -25.68 9.67
CA GLY A 630 12.92 -25.42 11.03
C GLY A 630 13.79 -24.17 11.16
N ALA A 631 13.94 -23.67 12.38
CA ALA A 631 14.77 -22.50 12.67
C ALA A 631 16.23 -22.70 12.22
N ASN A 632 16.85 -21.68 11.64
CA ASN A 632 18.23 -21.72 11.14
C ASN A 632 18.46 -22.82 10.08
N VAL A 633 17.44 -23.16 9.30
CA VAL A 633 17.61 -23.98 8.10
C VAL A 633 18.09 -23.10 6.96
N VAL A 634 19.26 -23.42 6.40
CA VAL A 634 19.80 -22.72 5.23
C VAL A 634 19.45 -23.55 3.99
N ILE A 635 18.58 -23.02 3.14
CA ILE A 635 18.18 -23.68 1.89
C ILE A 635 19.15 -23.24 0.79
N GLU A 636 20.37 -23.77 0.87
CA GLU A 636 21.46 -23.50 -0.07
C GLU A 636 21.31 -24.34 -1.33
N GLY A 637 20.36 -24.01 -2.20
CA GLY A 637 20.21 -24.86 -3.35
C GLY A 637 19.08 -24.58 -4.32
N ALA A 638 19.09 -25.48 -5.29
CA ALA A 638 17.94 -25.84 -6.08
C ALA A 638 17.18 -26.92 -5.32
N VAL A 639 16.12 -26.57 -4.60
CA VAL A 639 15.54 -27.51 -3.63
C VAL A 639 14.02 -27.48 -3.57
N GLN A 640 13.43 -28.64 -3.82
CA GLN A 640 12.03 -28.94 -3.59
C GLN A 640 11.84 -29.65 -2.26
N ILE A 641 10.96 -29.08 -1.43
CA ILE A 641 10.55 -29.58 -0.13
C ILE A 641 9.06 -29.93 -0.27
N GLY A 642 8.76 -31.22 -0.39
CA GLY A 642 7.42 -31.71 -0.70
C GLY A 642 6.40 -31.47 0.42
N CYS A 643 5.11 -31.60 0.08
CA CYS A 643 4.00 -31.37 1.02
C CYS A 643 4.18 -32.18 2.32
N GLY A 644 3.98 -31.56 3.47
CA GLY A 644 4.13 -32.16 4.80
C GLY A 644 5.55 -32.64 5.17
N ALA A 645 6.57 -32.28 4.40
CA ALA A 645 7.96 -32.54 4.77
C ALA A 645 8.42 -31.60 5.89
N ARG A 646 9.35 -32.05 6.74
CA ARG A 646 9.91 -31.25 7.85
C ARG A 646 11.43 -31.21 7.77
N VAL A 647 12.02 -30.03 7.60
CA VAL A 647 13.45 -29.85 7.75
C VAL A 647 13.71 -29.43 9.21
N ARG A 648 14.52 -30.19 9.96
CA ARG A 648 14.83 -29.84 11.36
C ARG A 648 15.72 -28.61 11.45
N ALA A 649 15.61 -27.92 12.58
CA ALA A 649 16.40 -26.73 12.87
C ALA A 649 17.91 -26.97 12.71
N GLY A 650 18.65 -25.96 12.21
CA GLY A 650 20.10 -26.00 12.00
C GLY A 650 20.56 -26.87 10.81
N SER A 651 19.67 -27.24 9.90
CA SER A 651 20.00 -28.10 8.76
C SER A 651 20.29 -27.30 7.50
N VAL A 652 21.20 -27.77 6.64
CA VAL A 652 21.54 -27.10 5.39
C VAL A 652 21.05 -27.94 4.21
N VAL A 653 19.97 -27.50 3.58
CA VAL A 653 19.27 -28.26 2.52
C VAL A 653 19.92 -27.97 1.18
N LYS A 654 20.72 -28.92 0.71
CA LYS A 654 21.41 -28.86 -0.60
C LYS A 654 20.82 -29.81 -1.65
N SER A 655 19.77 -30.55 -1.30
CA SER A 655 19.11 -31.57 -2.13
C SER A 655 17.65 -31.76 -1.72
N ASP A 656 16.78 -32.17 -2.65
CA ASP A 656 15.34 -32.31 -2.45
C ASP A 656 14.95 -33.10 -1.19
N VAL A 657 13.88 -32.62 -0.54
CA VAL A 657 13.23 -33.29 0.58
C VAL A 657 11.85 -33.78 0.10
N PRO A 658 11.66 -35.09 -0.13
CA PRO A 658 10.38 -35.61 -0.62
C PRO A 658 9.23 -35.32 0.35
N ALA A 659 8.00 -35.31 -0.16
CA ALA A 659 6.80 -35.12 0.64
C ALA A 659 6.77 -36.08 1.84
N TYR A 660 6.32 -35.59 3.00
CA TYR A 660 6.30 -36.34 4.26
C TYR A 660 7.63 -37.07 4.59
N CYS A 661 8.75 -36.38 4.42
CA CYS A 661 10.06 -36.78 4.92
C CYS A 661 10.56 -35.77 5.96
N ILE A 662 11.30 -36.25 6.96
CA ILE A 662 12.04 -35.40 7.89
C ILE A 662 13.51 -35.39 7.47
N ALA A 663 14.04 -34.22 7.15
CA ALA A 663 15.46 -34.01 6.86
C ALA A 663 16.18 -33.38 8.07
N GLU A 664 17.42 -33.78 8.35
CA GLU A 664 18.28 -33.09 9.32
C GLU A 664 19.77 -33.11 8.95
N GLY A 665 20.53 -32.12 9.45
CA GLY A 665 22.00 -32.06 9.38
C GLY A 665 22.55 -31.11 8.32
N ASN A 666 23.89 -31.05 8.22
CA ASN A 666 24.62 -30.27 7.22
C ASN A 666 25.65 -31.18 6.50
N PRO A 667 25.47 -31.51 5.21
CA PRO A 667 24.25 -31.30 4.43
C PRO A 667 23.07 -32.14 4.98
N ALA A 668 21.85 -31.64 4.79
CA ALA A 668 20.64 -32.28 5.31
C ALA A 668 20.38 -33.64 4.65
N ARG A 669 20.09 -34.66 5.45
CA ARG A 669 19.75 -36.01 4.99
C ARG A 669 18.37 -36.42 5.50
N ILE A 670 17.66 -37.24 4.73
CA ILE A 670 16.38 -37.81 5.16
C ILE A 670 16.63 -38.82 6.29
N VAL A 671 16.11 -38.53 7.48
CA VAL A 671 16.26 -39.37 8.68
C VAL A 671 14.98 -40.08 9.09
N LYS A 672 13.83 -39.57 8.68
CA LYS A 672 12.55 -40.25 8.82
C LYS A 672 11.68 -40.07 7.60
N THR A 673 10.89 -41.07 7.28
CA THR A 673 9.92 -41.05 6.18
C THR A 673 8.59 -41.56 6.71
N PHE A 674 7.51 -40.82 6.45
CA PHE A 674 6.18 -41.26 6.82
C PHE A 674 5.74 -42.45 5.96
N SER A 675 5.24 -43.51 6.59
CA SER A 675 4.63 -44.66 5.91
C SER A 675 3.11 -44.52 5.93
N SER A 676 2.49 -44.45 4.75
CA SER A 676 1.03 -44.41 4.61
C SER A 676 0.38 -45.71 5.04
N ARG A 677 1.08 -46.86 4.90
CA ARG A 677 0.58 -48.15 5.36
C ARG A 677 0.62 -48.28 6.88
N GLU A 678 1.73 -47.93 7.50
CA GLU A 678 1.93 -48.08 8.96
C GLU A 678 1.35 -46.93 9.79
N GLY A 679 1.02 -45.79 9.16
CA GLY A 679 0.46 -44.62 9.85
C GLY A 679 1.45 -43.93 10.78
N LYS A 680 2.76 -44.07 10.54
CA LYS A 680 3.80 -43.56 11.44
C LYS A 680 5.07 -43.14 10.68
N TRP A 681 5.86 -42.31 11.34
CA TRP A 681 7.20 -41.93 10.89
C TRP A 681 8.19 -43.06 11.16
N LEU A 682 8.69 -43.70 10.11
CA LEU A 682 9.73 -44.72 10.20
C LEU A 682 11.11 -44.07 10.09
N ALA A 683 12.13 -44.73 10.65
CA ALA A 683 13.52 -44.29 10.49
C ALA A 683 14.02 -44.61 9.07
N THR A 684 14.82 -43.71 8.51
CA THR A 684 15.36 -43.82 7.15
C THR A 684 16.89 -43.83 7.24
N PRO A 685 17.52 -44.99 7.50
CA PRO A 685 18.97 -45.08 7.68
C PRO A 685 19.76 -44.97 6.36
N ASP A 686 19.13 -45.29 5.23
CA ASP A 686 19.73 -45.33 3.89
C ASP A 686 18.71 -45.04 2.78
N GLU A 687 19.20 -44.84 1.55
CA GLU A 687 18.36 -44.56 0.37
C GLU A 687 17.50 -45.75 -0.10
N GLY A 688 17.88 -46.99 0.22
CA GLY A 688 17.09 -48.18 -0.10
C GLY A 688 15.77 -48.19 0.68
N VAL A 689 15.85 -47.89 1.98
CA VAL A 689 14.67 -47.69 2.84
C VAL A 689 13.84 -46.49 2.36
N LEU A 690 14.48 -45.35 2.03
CA LEU A 690 13.78 -44.18 1.49
C LEU A 690 12.98 -44.52 0.23
N THR A 691 13.61 -45.21 -0.72
CA THR A 691 13.01 -45.60 -2.00
C THR A 691 11.84 -46.57 -1.79
N SER A 692 12.00 -47.56 -0.91
CA SER A 692 10.94 -48.51 -0.57
C SER A 692 9.71 -47.82 0.03
N LEU A 693 9.91 -46.87 0.95
CA LEU A 693 8.82 -46.11 1.57
C LEU A 693 8.17 -45.10 0.61
N LEU A 694 8.94 -44.50 -0.31
CA LEU A 694 8.39 -43.67 -1.39
C LEU A 694 7.49 -44.49 -2.32
N GLU A 695 7.91 -45.70 -2.68
CA GLU A 695 7.12 -46.61 -3.52
C GLU A 695 5.90 -47.19 -2.80
N GLU A 696 5.99 -47.47 -1.50
CA GLU A 696 4.84 -47.85 -0.66
C GLU A 696 3.76 -46.75 -0.72
N ARG A 697 4.14 -45.49 -0.51
CA ARG A 697 3.20 -44.36 -0.50
C ARG A 697 2.48 -44.16 -1.83
N LYS A 698 3.15 -44.40 -2.97
CA LYS A 698 2.51 -44.34 -4.31
C LYS A 698 1.47 -45.44 -4.55
N LYS A 699 1.55 -46.54 -3.80
CA LYS A 699 0.71 -47.75 -3.97
C LYS A 699 -0.33 -47.92 -2.86
N THR A 700 -0.29 -47.09 -1.83
CA THR A 700 -1.27 -47.07 -0.74
C THR A 700 -2.40 -46.14 -1.13
N ASP A 701 -3.65 -46.53 -0.86
CA ASP A 701 -4.80 -45.64 -0.98
C ASP A 701 -4.66 -44.42 -0.04
N PRO A 702 -5.33 -43.29 -0.35
CA PRO A 702 -5.28 -42.08 0.48
C PRO A 702 -5.79 -42.36 1.90
N LEU A 703 -5.34 -41.57 2.87
CA LEU A 703 -5.83 -41.68 4.25
C LEU A 703 -7.21 -41.06 4.41
N LEU A 704 -7.50 -40.00 3.66
CA LEU A 704 -8.72 -39.21 3.75
C LEU A 704 -9.35 -39.02 2.37
N THR A 705 -10.67 -39.22 2.24
CA THR A 705 -11.47 -38.60 1.18
C THR A 705 -12.29 -37.45 1.76
N TYR A 706 -12.23 -36.28 1.14
CA TYR A 706 -13.20 -35.20 1.36
C TYR A 706 -14.23 -35.23 0.22
N ALA A 707 -15.43 -35.73 0.48
CA ALA A 707 -16.47 -35.97 -0.51
C ALA A 707 -17.61 -34.94 -0.42
N PHE A 708 -17.66 -34.02 -1.38
CA PHE A 708 -18.78 -33.10 -1.56
C PHE A 708 -20.00 -33.83 -2.14
N ILE A 709 -21.18 -33.58 -1.58
CA ILE A 709 -22.46 -33.94 -2.20
C ILE A 709 -23.12 -32.68 -2.79
N THR A 710 -23.53 -32.73 -4.06
CA THR A 710 -24.07 -31.57 -4.78
C THR A 710 -25.28 -31.94 -5.67
N TYR A 711 -26.10 -30.94 -6.00
CA TYR A 711 -27.12 -31.00 -7.06
C TYR A 711 -27.62 -29.61 -7.43
N ASN A 712 -27.40 -29.16 -8.67
CA ASN A 712 -27.85 -27.87 -9.20
C ASN A 712 -27.46 -26.68 -8.29
N ARG A 713 -26.21 -26.71 -7.81
CA ARG A 713 -25.67 -25.82 -6.79
C ARG A 713 -24.21 -25.40 -7.05
N SER A 714 -23.79 -25.41 -8.31
CA SER A 714 -22.46 -24.99 -8.80
C SER A 714 -21.90 -23.74 -8.10
N ARG A 715 -22.74 -22.73 -7.82
CA ARG A 715 -22.36 -21.49 -7.11
C ARG A 715 -21.78 -21.71 -5.70
N TYR A 716 -22.33 -22.67 -4.95
CA TYR A 716 -21.90 -23.00 -3.59
C TYR A 716 -20.68 -23.92 -3.65
N LEU A 717 -20.77 -24.97 -4.48
CA LEU A 717 -19.67 -25.90 -4.73
C LEU A 717 -18.39 -25.17 -5.13
N ARG A 718 -18.48 -24.10 -5.94
CA ARG A 718 -17.33 -23.28 -6.34
C ARG A 718 -16.56 -22.69 -5.15
N LYS A 719 -17.26 -22.27 -4.09
CA LYS A 719 -16.67 -21.74 -2.86
C LYS A 719 -16.11 -22.87 -1.98
N SER A 720 -16.89 -23.91 -1.73
CA SER A 720 -16.51 -25.01 -0.83
C SER A 720 -15.39 -25.88 -1.39
N LEU A 721 -15.46 -26.26 -2.68
CA LEU A 721 -14.41 -26.98 -3.40
C LEU A 721 -13.09 -26.19 -3.39
N ARG A 722 -13.14 -24.86 -3.55
CA ARG A 722 -11.97 -23.99 -3.41
C ARG A 722 -11.37 -24.05 -1.99
N SER A 723 -12.20 -23.96 -0.95
CA SER A 723 -11.75 -23.96 0.46
C SER A 723 -11.00 -25.24 0.86
N VAL A 724 -11.34 -26.39 0.23
CA VAL A 724 -10.68 -27.67 0.45
C VAL A 724 -9.43 -27.81 -0.43
N LEU A 725 -9.54 -27.54 -1.73
CA LEU A 725 -8.43 -27.71 -2.68
C LEU A 725 -7.25 -26.77 -2.40
N GLN A 726 -7.50 -25.57 -1.88
CA GLN A 726 -6.42 -24.68 -1.40
C GLN A 726 -5.60 -25.32 -0.25
N GLN A 727 -6.25 -26.02 0.69
CA GLN A 727 -5.58 -26.59 1.86
C GLN A 727 -4.70 -27.80 1.53
N VAL A 728 -5.22 -28.68 0.66
CA VAL A 728 -4.64 -30.01 0.39
C VAL A 728 -3.84 -30.09 -0.90
N GLY A 729 -4.07 -29.20 -1.87
CA GLY A 729 -3.35 -29.22 -3.14
C GLY A 729 -3.43 -30.60 -3.80
N ASN A 730 -2.28 -31.11 -4.25
CA ASN A 730 -2.09 -32.46 -4.78
C ASN A 730 -1.51 -33.45 -3.75
N ASP A 731 -1.86 -33.29 -2.46
CA ASP A 731 -1.44 -34.18 -1.39
C ASP A 731 -1.88 -35.64 -1.64
N PRO A 732 -0.95 -36.61 -1.75
CA PRO A 732 -1.29 -38.02 -1.99
C PRO A 732 -2.00 -38.69 -0.80
N LEU A 733 -2.04 -38.07 0.39
CA LEU A 733 -2.81 -38.58 1.53
C LEU A 733 -4.29 -38.20 1.46
N VAL A 734 -4.69 -37.29 0.57
CA VAL A 734 -6.07 -36.78 0.45
C VAL A 734 -6.62 -36.97 -0.96
N GLU A 735 -7.74 -37.67 -1.08
CA GLU A 735 -8.64 -37.59 -2.22
C GLU A 735 -9.68 -36.50 -1.98
N VAL A 736 -10.01 -35.73 -3.02
CA VAL A 736 -11.18 -34.86 -3.02
C VAL A 736 -12.18 -35.45 -4.02
N LEU A 737 -13.40 -35.71 -3.58
CA LEU A 737 -14.46 -36.30 -4.40
C LEU A 737 -15.61 -35.30 -4.53
N VAL A 738 -16.18 -35.15 -5.71
CA VAL A 738 -17.49 -34.51 -5.90
C VAL A 738 -18.46 -35.56 -6.39
N SER A 739 -19.45 -35.87 -5.56
CA SER A 739 -20.56 -36.78 -5.84
C SER A 739 -21.81 -35.98 -6.23
N ASP A 740 -22.18 -36.05 -7.49
CA ASP A 740 -23.19 -35.21 -8.13
C ASP A 740 -24.44 -36.03 -8.49
N LYS A 741 -25.63 -35.52 -8.15
CA LYS A 741 -26.93 -36.21 -8.33
C LYS A 741 -27.57 -35.92 -9.69
N ALA A 742 -26.79 -36.04 -10.76
CA ALA A 742 -27.19 -35.67 -12.12
C ALA A 742 -27.58 -34.18 -12.25
N SER A 743 -26.69 -33.27 -11.81
CA SER A 743 -26.88 -31.83 -12.03
C SER A 743 -26.99 -31.48 -13.52
N THR A 744 -27.87 -30.52 -13.79
CA THR A 744 -28.14 -29.91 -15.09
C THR A 744 -27.58 -28.48 -15.22
N ASP A 745 -26.98 -27.94 -14.16
CA ASP A 745 -26.26 -26.66 -14.15
C ASP A 745 -24.77 -26.83 -14.54
N GLU A 746 -23.94 -25.80 -14.34
CA GLU A 746 -22.51 -25.87 -14.68
C GLU A 746 -21.64 -26.71 -13.72
N THR A 747 -22.22 -27.49 -12.80
CA THR A 747 -21.49 -28.30 -11.81
C THR A 747 -20.45 -29.22 -12.45
N ARG A 748 -20.78 -29.94 -13.52
CA ARG A 748 -19.84 -30.82 -14.21
C ARG A 748 -18.63 -30.04 -14.73
N SER A 749 -18.88 -29.00 -15.52
CA SER A 749 -17.86 -28.15 -16.13
C SER A 749 -16.96 -27.47 -15.09
N LEU A 750 -17.53 -27.07 -13.95
CA LEU A 750 -16.79 -26.52 -12.81
C LEU A 750 -15.77 -27.52 -12.24
N VAL A 751 -16.16 -28.79 -12.07
CA VAL A 751 -15.28 -29.81 -11.48
C VAL A 751 -14.22 -30.27 -12.48
N GLU A 752 -14.61 -30.54 -13.73
CA GLU A 752 -13.70 -30.94 -14.80
C GLU A 752 -12.58 -29.91 -15.02
N GLU A 753 -12.88 -28.61 -14.87
CA GLU A 753 -11.88 -27.54 -14.93
C GLU A 753 -10.88 -27.62 -13.76
N GLN A 754 -11.32 -27.94 -12.54
CA GLN A 754 -10.39 -28.11 -11.41
C GLN A 754 -9.55 -29.39 -11.53
N GLN A 755 -10.07 -30.48 -12.10
CA GLN A 755 -9.31 -31.74 -12.26
C GLN A 755 -8.07 -31.61 -13.15
N LYS A 756 -8.00 -30.57 -14.01
CA LYS A 756 -6.79 -30.23 -14.76
C LYS A 756 -5.61 -29.91 -13.82
N ARG A 757 -5.88 -29.23 -12.71
CA ARG A 757 -4.89 -28.73 -11.72
C ARG A 757 -4.69 -29.72 -10.56
N PHE A 758 -5.79 -30.34 -10.10
CA PHE A 758 -5.80 -31.21 -8.93
C PHE A 758 -6.01 -32.68 -9.35
N LYS A 759 -4.94 -33.48 -9.34
CA LYS A 759 -4.91 -34.90 -9.75
C LYS A 759 -5.54 -35.84 -8.72
N ASN A 760 -5.67 -35.38 -7.48
CA ASN A 760 -6.41 -36.04 -6.41
C ASN A 760 -7.90 -35.66 -6.39
N LEU A 761 -8.36 -34.77 -7.29
CA LEU A 761 -9.78 -34.46 -7.45
C LEU A 761 -10.45 -35.47 -8.38
N ARG A 762 -11.52 -36.11 -7.90
CA ARG A 762 -12.39 -37.01 -8.66
C ARG A 762 -13.81 -36.46 -8.75
N TYR A 763 -14.44 -36.68 -9.88
CA TYR A 763 -15.85 -36.39 -10.12
C TYR A 763 -16.60 -37.72 -10.31
N HIS A 764 -17.76 -37.83 -9.67
CA HIS A 764 -18.69 -38.94 -9.82
C HIS A 764 -20.10 -38.37 -10.01
N CYS A 765 -20.65 -38.51 -11.21
CA CYS A 765 -22.04 -38.16 -11.49
C CYS A 765 -22.88 -39.44 -11.46
N ASN A 766 -23.95 -39.44 -10.67
CA ASN A 766 -24.99 -40.47 -10.72
C ASN A 766 -25.75 -40.37 -12.06
N GLU A 767 -26.35 -41.47 -12.51
CA GLU A 767 -27.18 -41.52 -13.73
C GLU A 767 -28.51 -40.76 -13.56
N THR A 768 -29.04 -40.76 -12.34
CA THR A 768 -30.30 -40.11 -11.94
C THR A 768 -30.14 -39.40 -10.60
N ASN A 769 -31.12 -38.59 -10.20
CA ASN A 769 -31.11 -37.92 -8.90
C ASN A 769 -31.51 -38.91 -7.79
N VAL A 770 -30.53 -39.40 -7.05
CA VAL A 770 -30.67 -40.42 -6.00
C VAL A 770 -31.06 -39.88 -4.61
N GLY A 771 -31.50 -38.63 -4.49
CA GLY A 771 -31.76 -38.01 -3.18
C GLY A 771 -30.47 -37.60 -2.45
N ALA A 772 -30.56 -36.80 -1.38
CA ALA A 772 -29.35 -36.34 -0.68
C ALA A 772 -28.67 -37.48 0.07
N GLU A 773 -29.49 -38.30 0.71
CA GLU A 773 -29.20 -39.45 1.54
C GLU A 773 -28.58 -40.56 0.67
N GLY A 774 -29.24 -40.94 -0.42
CA GLY A 774 -28.69 -41.85 -1.43
C GLY A 774 -27.32 -41.41 -1.98
N ASN A 775 -27.08 -40.11 -2.09
CA ASN A 775 -25.78 -39.59 -2.56
C ASN A 775 -24.69 -39.58 -1.46
N ILE A 776 -25.04 -39.56 -0.17
CA ILE A 776 -24.08 -39.87 0.91
C ILE A 776 -23.57 -41.30 0.70
N HIS A 777 -24.47 -42.25 0.41
CA HIS A 777 -24.08 -43.64 0.14
C HIS A 777 -23.24 -43.80 -1.13
N CYS A 778 -23.57 -43.08 -2.21
CA CYS A 778 -22.74 -43.07 -3.42
C CYS A 778 -21.35 -42.46 -3.15
N ALA A 779 -21.28 -41.35 -2.43
CA ALA A 779 -20.01 -40.72 -2.03
C ALA A 779 -19.12 -41.67 -1.21
N MET A 780 -19.66 -42.33 -0.17
CA MET A 780 -18.91 -43.27 0.66
C MET A 780 -18.38 -44.48 -0.14
N ARG A 781 -19.21 -45.05 -1.03
CA ARG A 781 -18.81 -46.18 -1.89
C ARG A 781 -17.74 -45.78 -2.90
N ALA A 782 -17.90 -44.62 -3.55
CA ALA A 782 -17.00 -44.12 -4.59
C ALA A 782 -15.66 -43.57 -4.07
N SER A 783 -15.60 -43.19 -2.79
CA SER A 783 -14.38 -42.77 -2.08
C SER A 783 -13.31 -43.86 -2.06
N ARG A 784 -12.03 -43.49 -1.94
CA ARG A 784 -10.88 -44.40 -1.75
C ARG A 784 -10.23 -44.27 -0.38
N GLY A 785 -10.43 -43.16 0.32
CA GLY A 785 -9.85 -42.90 1.63
C GLY A 785 -10.20 -43.97 2.65
N GLU A 786 -9.23 -44.33 3.51
CA GLU A 786 -9.51 -45.12 4.72
C GLU A 786 -10.53 -44.42 5.62
N TYR A 787 -10.45 -43.09 5.70
CA TYR A 787 -11.41 -42.22 6.34
C TYR A 787 -12.10 -41.33 5.32
N VAL A 788 -13.39 -41.05 5.51
CA VAL A 788 -14.19 -40.23 4.59
C VAL A 788 -14.97 -39.17 5.37
N ILE A 789 -14.86 -37.92 4.94
CA ILE A 789 -15.79 -36.84 5.29
C ILE A 789 -16.77 -36.74 4.13
N VAL A 790 -18.07 -36.82 4.41
CA VAL A 790 -19.10 -36.42 3.44
C VAL A 790 -19.58 -35.03 3.84
N ALA A 791 -19.55 -34.08 2.91
CA ALA A 791 -19.77 -32.67 3.21
C ALA A 791 -20.80 -32.02 2.26
N GLY A 792 -21.55 -31.08 2.82
CA GLY A 792 -22.37 -30.16 2.04
C GLY A 792 -21.51 -29.28 1.13
N ASP A 793 -22.05 -28.94 -0.03
CA ASP A 793 -21.42 -28.05 -0.99
C ASP A 793 -21.47 -26.56 -0.59
N ASP A 794 -22.08 -26.21 0.55
CA ASP A 794 -21.99 -24.90 1.23
C ASP A 794 -21.29 -24.92 2.60
N ASP A 795 -20.58 -25.99 2.94
CA ASP A 795 -19.69 -26.01 4.09
C ASP A 795 -18.29 -25.52 3.67
N TYR A 796 -17.88 -24.36 4.18
CA TYR A 796 -16.59 -23.75 3.84
C TYR A 796 -15.60 -24.02 4.99
N ILE A 797 -14.70 -24.99 4.80
CA ILE A 797 -13.74 -25.38 5.85
C ILE A 797 -12.65 -24.30 6.00
N LEU A 798 -12.39 -23.88 7.23
CA LEU A 798 -11.30 -22.95 7.56
C LEU A 798 -9.93 -23.51 7.22
N ASP A 799 -8.97 -22.62 6.93
CA ASP A 799 -7.60 -23.03 6.64
C ASP A 799 -6.94 -23.82 7.80
N GLY A 800 -6.07 -24.75 7.41
CA GLY A 800 -5.35 -25.67 8.28
C GLY A 800 -6.22 -26.71 9.01
N VAL A 801 -7.55 -26.73 8.84
CA VAL A 801 -8.41 -27.75 9.47
C VAL A 801 -8.10 -29.13 8.91
N LEU A 802 -7.96 -29.28 7.59
CA LEU A 802 -7.69 -30.59 6.99
C LEU A 802 -6.30 -31.13 7.37
N ARG A 803 -5.33 -30.24 7.63
CA ARG A 803 -4.01 -30.60 8.18
C ARG A 803 -4.12 -31.12 9.62
N PHE A 804 -4.97 -30.50 10.44
CA PHE A 804 -5.27 -30.98 11.80
C PHE A 804 -5.99 -32.34 11.78
N VAL A 805 -6.96 -32.52 10.86
CA VAL A 805 -7.63 -33.80 10.62
C VAL A 805 -6.64 -34.90 10.23
N LEU A 806 -5.78 -34.67 9.24
CA LEU A 806 -4.74 -35.64 8.85
C LEU A 806 -3.83 -36.00 10.03
N SER A 807 -3.38 -35.02 10.81
CA SER A 807 -2.56 -35.26 12.00
C SER A 807 -3.28 -36.10 13.07
N ALA A 808 -4.59 -35.88 13.26
CA ALA A 808 -5.42 -36.67 14.17
C ALA A 808 -5.64 -38.10 13.66
N ILE A 809 -5.95 -38.27 12.35
CA ILE A 809 -6.05 -39.57 11.69
C ILE A 809 -4.75 -40.36 11.86
N VAL A 810 -3.59 -39.74 11.63
CA VAL A 810 -2.29 -40.39 11.82
C VAL A 810 -2.04 -40.78 13.28
N LYS A 811 -2.33 -39.89 14.23
CA LYS A 811 -2.07 -40.12 15.66
C LYS A 811 -3.04 -41.12 16.31
N HIS A 812 -4.24 -41.26 15.76
CA HIS A 812 -5.34 -42.04 16.33
C HIS A 812 -5.94 -43.01 15.31
N ARG A 813 -5.15 -43.47 14.33
CA ARG A 813 -5.59 -44.39 13.28
C ARG A 813 -6.18 -45.66 13.87
N GLY A 814 -7.20 -46.19 13.22
CA GLY A 814 -7.94 -47.38 13.66
C GLY A 814 -9.20 -47.09 14.46
N VAL A 815 -9.40 -45.86 14.98
CA VAL A 815 -10.72 -45.44 15.52
C VAL A 815 -11.80 -45.53 14.44
N ALA A 816 -13.05 -45.79 14.82
CA ALA A 816 -14.18 -45.86 13.90
C ALA A 816 -14.59 -44.50 13.35
N LEU A 817 -14.55 -43.48 14.21
CA LEU A 817 -15.08 -42.14 13.95
C LEU A 817 -14.12 -41.05 14.43
N PHE A 818 -14.03 -39.97 13.66
CA PHE A 818 -13.62 -38.67 14.18
C PHE A 818 -14.77 -37.65 14.06
N CYS A 819 -14.84 -36.72 15.02
CA CYS A 819 -15.92 -35.72 15.07
C CYS A 819 -15.36 -34.31 15.22
N LEU A 820 -15.71 -33.39 14.34
CA LEU A 820 -15.32 -31.99 14.38
C LEU A 820 -16.30 -31.21 15.29
N LYS A 821 -15.83 -30.80 16.47
CA LYS A 821 -16.64 -30.04 17.45
C LYS A 821 -16.22 -28.59 17.49
N LYS A 822 -17.15 -27.69 17.16
CA LYS A 822 -16.93 -26.24 17.13
C LYS A 822 -16.77 -25.70 18.56
N GLU A 823 -15.57 -25.24 18.90
CA GLU A 823 -15.31 -24.54 20.16
C GLU A 823 -14.39 -23.33 19.95
N ALA A 824 -14.49 -22.34 20.85
CA ALA A 824 -13.69 -21.11 20.84
C ALA A 824 -12.29 -21.29 21.49
N VAL A 825 -11.74 -22.50 21.43
CA VAL A 825 -10.46 -22.88 22.07
C VAL A 825 -9.41 -23.32 21.02
N PRO A 826 -8.11 -23.36 21.37
CA PRO A 826 -7.07 -23.92 20.50
C PRO A 826 -7.37 -25.37 20.09
N ARG A 827 -6.93 -25.80 18.91
CA ARG A 827 -7.27 -27.14 18.37
C ARG A 827 -6.72 -28.27 19.25
N TRP A 828 -7.59 -29.15 19.77
CA TRP A 828 -7.22 -30.29 20.63
C TRP A 828 -8.05 -31.54 20.34
N VAL A 829 -7.58 -32.71 20.80
CA VAL A 829 -8.22 -34.02 20.53
C VAL A 829 -8.50 -34.78 21.82
N ARG A 830 -9.73 -35.25 21.99
CA ARG A 830 -10.14 -36.20 23.04
C ARG A 830 -10.39 -37.58 22.43
N ARG A 831 -9.91 -38.65 23.05
CA ARG A 831 -10.39 -40.01 22.76
C ARG A 831 -11.54 -40.37 23.67
N GLY A 832 -12.41 -41.25 23.19
CA GLY A 832 -13.40 -41.94 24.02
C GLY A 832 -13.66 -43.34 23.48
N THR A 833 -14.43 -44.13 24.23
CA THR A 833 -14.79 -45.48 23.83
C THR A 833 -16.26 -45.80 24.12
N GLY A 834 -16.92 -46.44 23.16
CA GLY A 834 -18.30 -46.87 23.22
C GLY A 834 -19.32 -45.75 22.97
N ILE A 835 -20.54 -46.17 22.65
CA ILE A 835 -21.65 -45.29 22.27
C ILE A 835 -22.02 -44.29 23.38
N LEU A 836 -21.89 -44.69 24.65
CA LEU A 836 -22.27 -43.84 25.79
C LEU A 836 -21.35 -42.62 25.94
N GLU A 837 -20.03 -42.82 25.84
CA GLU A 837 -19.09 -41.68 25.81
C GLU A 837 -19.26 -40.86 24.53
N TYR A 838 -19.57 -41.50 23.40
CA TYR A 838 -19.78 -40.83 22.12
C TYR A 838 -20.90 -39.79 22.21
N ILE A 839 -22.08 -40.20 22.69
CA ILE A 839 -23.21 -39.30 22.94
C ILE A 839 -22.82 -38.25 24.00
N SER A 840 -22.12 -38.65 25.07
CA SER A 840 -21.69 -37.70 26.09
C SER A 840 -20.78 -36.58 25.54
N TYR A 841 -19.88 -36.86 24.58
CA TYR A 841 -18.93 -35.86 24.06
C TYR A 841 -19.43 -35.13 22.80
N VAL A 842 -20.12 -35.83 21.90
CA VAL A 842 -20.58 -35.34 20.60
C VAL A 842 -22.02 -34.82 20.68
N GLY A 843 -22.93 -35.59 21.24
CA GLY A 843 -24.36 -35.28 21.28
C GLY A 843 -24.95 -35.05 19.89
N PHE A 844 -25.99 -34.21 19.81
CA PHE A 844 -26.72 -33.83 18.59
C PHE A 844 -25.84 -33.38 17.42
N LEU A 845 -24.58 -33.00 17.66
CA LEU A 845 -23.61 -32.70 16.59
C LEU A 845 -23.37 -33.91 15.65
N MET A 846 -23.71 -35.13 16.07
CA MET A 846 -23.75 -36.31 15.19
C MET A 846 -24.75 -36.20 14.04
N THR A 847 -25.71 -35.28 14.12
CA THR A 847 -26.61 -34.94 13.00
C THR A 847 -25.93 -34.09 11.91
N TRP A 848 -24.79 -33.44 12.18
CA TRP A 848 -24.08 -32.61 11.21
C TRP A 848 -23.05 -33.42 10.41
N ILE A 849 -23.48 -33.97 9.26
CA ILE A 849 -22.66 -34.87 8.41
C ILE A 849 -21.24 -34.36 8.12
N SER A 850 -21.09 -33.09 7.77
CA SER A 850 -19.80 -32.47 7.42
C SER A 850 -18.83 -32.34 8.60
N GLY A 851 -19.32 -32.56 9.82
CA GLY A 851 -18.52 -32.69 11.03
C GLY A 851 -18.04 -34.11 11.32
N ILE A 852 -18.48 -35.12 10.58
CA ILE A 852 -18.22 -36.54 10.88
C ILE A 852 -17.26 -37.13 9.85
N ILE A 853 -16.25 -37.83 10.37
CA ILE A 853 -15.25 -38.56 9.59
C ILE A 853 -15.42 -40.05 9.87
N MET A 854 -15.84 -40.81 8.87
CA MET A 854 -16.16 -42.23 8.99
C MET A 854 -15.04 -43.11 8.47
N ARG A 855 -14.63 -44.14 9.22
CA ARG A 855 -13.75 -45.20 8.68
C ARG A 855 -14.53 -46.02 7.64
N ARG A 856 -14.02 -46.04 6.40
CA ARG A 856 -14.76 -46.48 5.22
C ARG A 856 -15.11 -47.97 5.22
N ASP A 857 -14.22 -48.81 5.72
CA ASP A 857 -14.44 -50.26 5.79
C ASP A 857 -15.58 -50.61 6.77
N LEU A 858 -15.59 -50.02 7.97
CA LEU A 858 -16.66 -50.20 8.97
C LEU A 858 -18.04 -49.73 8.47
N TYR A 859 -18.05 -48.66 7.68
CA TYR A 859 -19.26 -48.20 7.01
C TYR A 859 -19.73 -49.21 5.94
N LEU A 860 -18.80 -49.77 5.15
CA LEU A 860 -19.12 -50.77 4.11
C LEU A 860 -19.53 -52.14 4.68
N SER A 861 -19.25 -52.42 5.96
CA SER A 861 -19.71 -53.61 6.69
C SER A 861 -20.98 -53.40 7.52
N VAL A 862 -21.61 -52.21 7.49
CA VAL A 862 -23.01 -52.06 7.96
C VAL A 862 -23.92 -52.82 7.01
N GLU A 863 -24.77 -53.71 7.53
CA GLU A 863 -25.64 -54.58 6.71
C GLU A 863 -26.73 -53.79 5.95
N GLU A 864 -27.39 -52.85 6.62
CA GLU A 864 -28.48 -52.03 6.08
C GLU A 864 -28.16 -50.53 6.17
N PRO A 865 -27.16 -49.99 5.45
CA PRO A 865 -26.72 -48.60 5.65
C PRO A 865 -27.81 -47.58 5.30
N GLN A 866 -28.76 -47.91 4.41
CA GLN A 866 -29.88 -47.04 4.02
C GLN A 866 -31.10 -47.11 4.96
N LYS A 867 -31.05 -47.89 6.03
CA LYS A 867 -32.23 -48.21 6.88
C LYS A 867 -33.00 -46.97 7.36
N ASP A 868 -32.27 -45.92 7.71
CA ASP A 868 -32.81 -44.68 8.28
C ASP A 868 -32.72 -43.51 7.28
N ASP A 869 -32.67 -43.74 5.96
CA ASP A 869 -32.60 -42.67 4.95
C ASP A 869 -33.82 -41.73 5.00
N ASP A 870 -35.01 -42.27 5.28
CA ASP A 870 -36.25 -41.50 5.43
C ASP A 870 -36.20 -40.49 6.60
N THR A 871 -35.25 -40.66 7.55
CA THR A 871 -35.12 -39.77 8.71
C THR A 871 -34.52 -38.40 8.41
N ARG A 872 -33.92 -38.22 7.21
CA ARG A 872 -33.04 -37.09 6.82
C ARG A 872 -31.71 -36.98 7.56
N ILE A 873 -31.45 -37.86 8.54
CA ILE A 873 -30.21 -37.89 9.33
C ILE A 873 -29.62 -39.32 9.44
N PRO A 874 -29.56 -40.12 8.35
CA PRO A 874 -29.11 -41.53 8.38
C PRO A 874 -27.70 -41.70 8.97
N GLN A 875 -26.86 -40.67 8.90
CA GLN A 875 -25.54 -40.65 9.54
C GLN A 875 -25.57 -40.95 11.03
N VAL A 876 -26.64 -40.64 11.76
CA VAL A 876 -26.73 -40.92 13.21
C VAL A 876 -26.71 -42.42 13.46
N TYR A 877 -27.59 -43.15 12.77
CA TYR A 877 -27.63 -44.62 12.81
C TYR A 877 -26.31 -45.24 12.34
N LEU A 878 -25.75 -44.76 11.22
CA LEU A 878 -24.47 -45.23 10.69
C LEU A 878 -23.33 -45.10 11.72
N GLN A 879 -23.24 -43.96 12.41
CA GLN A 879 -22.25 -43.75 13.48
C GLN A 879 -22.42 -44.76 14.62
N LEU A 880 -23.66 -45.05 15.03
CA LEU A 880 -23.95 -45.99 16.11
C LEU A 880 -23.62 -47.43 15.71
N GLU A 881 -23.97 -47.89 14.51
CA GLU A 881 -23.59 -49.22 14.02
C GLU A 881 -22.08 -49.38 13.84
N MET A 882 -21.39 -48.35 13.34
CA MET A 882 -19.92 -48.36 13.27
C MET A 882 -19.28 -48.46 14.66
N LEU A 883 -19.86 -47.82 15.69
CA LEU A 883 -19.39 -47.92 17.08
C LEU A 883 -19.71 -49.27 17.74
N LYS A 884 -20.74 -50.00 17.30
CA LYS A 884 -20.96 -51.40 17.70
C LYS A 884 -19.88 -52.33 17.15
N GLN A 885 -19.44 -52.08 15.91
CA GLN A 885 -18.36 -52.84 15.26
C GLN A 885 -16.98 -52.50 15.86
N ASN A 886 -16.74 -51.22 16.18
CA ASN A 886 -15.50 -50.76 16.80
C ASN A 886 -15.78 -49.54 17.70
N PRO A 887 -15.68 -49.68 19.04
CA PRO A 887 -16.13 -48.65 19.98
C PRO A 887 -15.22 -47.41 20.05
N GLU A 888 -14.02 -47.45 19.49
CA GLU A 888 -13.02 -46.39 19.64
C GLU A 888 -13.31 -45.18 18.74
N PHE A 889 -13.26 -43.97 19.30
CA PHE A 889 -13.47 -42.71 18.56
C PHE A 889 -12.58 -41.56 19.06
N ALA A 890 -12.53 -40.46 18.30
CA ALA A 890 -11.84 -39.24 18.71
C ALA A 890 -12.56 -37.95 18.30
N VAL A 891 -12.70 -37.00 19.24
CA VAL A 891 -13.34 -35.70 19.02
C VAL A 891 -12.27 -34.63 18.84
N LEU A 892 -12.34 -33.90 17.73
CA LEU A 892 -11.47 -32.83 17.29
C LEU A 892 -12.13 -31.48 17.59
N TYR A 893 -11.63 -30.80 18.60
CA TYR A 893 -12.19 -29.53 19.06
C TYR A 893 -11.50 -28.34 18.39
N GLY A 894 -12.24 -27.27 18.10
CA GLY A 894 -11.71 -25.97 17.65
C GLY A 894 -12.60 -25.27 16.63
N ARG A 895 -12.09 -24.22 15.97
CA ARG A 895 -12.82 -23.58 14.84
C ARG A 895 -12.64 -24.37 13.55
N VAL A 896 -13.76 -24.69 12.89
CA VAL A 896 -13.86 -25.62 11.75
C VAL A 896 -14.38 -24.93 10.48
N LEU A 897 -15.50 -24.21 10.58
CA LEU A 897 -16.17 -23.55 9.45
C LEU A 897 -15.87 -22.06 9.36
N ALA A 898 -15.77 -21.55 8.13
CA ALA A 898 -15.60 -20.14 7.80
C ALA A 898 -16.95 -19.41 7.82
N GLU A 899 -16.90 -18.08 7.89
CA GLU A 899 -18.08 -17.23 7.76
C GLU A 899 -18.74 -17.43 6.39
N GLY A 900 -20.08 -17.38 6.35
CA GLY A 900 -20.87 -17.76 5.17
C GLY A 900 -21.11 -19.27 5.00
N SER A 901 -20.52 -20.16 5.81
CA SER A 901 -20.88 -21.60 5.75
C SER A 901 -22.34 -21.82 6.15
N GLY A 902 -23.03 -22.75 5.48
CA GLY A 902 -24.48 -22.91 5.61
C GLY A 902 -25.29 -21.82 4.88
N GLU A 903 -24.69 -21.23 3.84
CA GLU A 903 -25.24 -20.17 2.99
C GLU A 903 -26.49 -20.62 2.19
N ARG A 904 -26.83 -21.92 2.18
CA ARG A 904 -28.15 -22.40 1.74
C ARG A 904 -29.02 -22.71 2.94
N MET A 905 -30.20 -22.10 2.94
CA MET A 905 -31.29 -22.44 3.84
C MET A 905 -31.73 -23.89 3.60
N ALA A 906 -31.75 -24.69 4.66
CA ALA A 906 -32.43 -25.99 4.65
C ALA A 906 -33.94 -25.75 4.49
N SER A 907 -34.60 -26.58 3.68
CA SER A 907 -36.04 -26.49 3.44
C SER A 907 -36.65 -27.82 3.01
N GLY A 908 -37.98 -27.92 3.07
CA GLY A 908 -38.74 -29.08 2.59
C GLY A 908 -38.81 -30.28 3.55
N PHE A 909 -38.65 -30.05 4.86
CA PHE A 909 -38.90 -31.03 5.92
C PHE A 909 -39.30 -30.33 7.24
N ASN A 910 -40.05 -31.01 8.11
CA ASN A 910 -40.42 -30.49 9.42
C ASN A 910 -39.22 -30.54 10.39
N PHE A 911 -38.91 -29.42 11.04
CA PHE A 911 -37.74 -29.32 11.92
C PHE A 911 -37.86 -30.21 13.16
N GLY A 912 -39.03 -30.23 13.81
CA GLY A 912 -39.28 -31.04 15.00
C GLY A 912 -39.24 -32.53 14.68
N GLU A 913 -39.79 -32.93 13.54
CA GLU A 913 -39.78 -34.32 13.08
C GLU A 913 -38.35 -34.84 12.87
N VAL A 914 -37.52 -34.13 12.11
CA VAL A 914 -36.15 -34.57 11.79
C VAL A 914 -35.21 -34.47 13.01
N PHE A 915 -35.17 -33.30 13.65
CA PHE A 915 -34.11 -32.99 14.62
C PHE A 915 -34.49 -33.27 16.08
N ILE A 916 -35.75 -33.61 16.36
CA ILE A 916 -36.20 -34.01 17.71
C ILE A 916 -36.68 -35.45 17.67
N LYS A 917 -37.79 -35.73 16.99
CA LYS A 917 -38.41 -37.05 16.96
C LYS A 917 -37.46 -38.10 16.38
N ASN A 918 -37.08 -37.98 15.10
CA ASN A 918 -36.27 -39.00 14.42
C ASN A 918 -34.89 -39.17 15.08
N TYR A 919 -34.28 -38.07 15.55
CA TYR A 919 -33.01 -38.14 16.28
C TYR A 919 -33.14 -38.95 17.58
N LEU A 920 -34.16 -38.68 18.40
CA LEU A 920 -34.37 -39.38 19.66
C LEU A 920 -34.85 -40.83 19.45
N ASP A 921 -35.65 -41.10 18.41
CA ASP A 921 -36.04 -42.46 18.01
C ASP A 921 -34.82 -43.34 17.71
N ILE A 922 -33.85 -42.84 16.94
CA ILE A 922 -32.61 -43.55 16.63
C ILE A 922 -31.82 -43.84 17.92
N LEU A 923 -31.73 -42.88 18.85
CA LEU A 923 -31.08 -43.10 20.15
C LEU A 923 -31.84 -44.11 21.02
N MET A 924 -33.17 -44.07 21.07
CA MET A 924 -33.97 -45.02 21.84
C MET A 924 -33.84 -46.44 21.26
N ALA A 925 -33.88 -46.59 19.94
CA ALA A 925 -33.66 -47.86 19.24
C ALA A 925 -32.24 -48.43 19.47
N ALA A 926 -31.24 -47.55 19.69
CA ALA A 926 -29.88 -47.95 20.07
C ALA A 926 -29.72 -48.38 21.54
N GLY A 927 -30.78 -48.31 22.36
CA GLY A 927 -30.77 -48.80 23.75
C GLY A 927 -30.05 -47.89 24.74
N ILE A 928 -30.05 -46.57 24.51
CA ILE A 928 -29.36 -45.60 25.36
C ILE A 928 -30.01 -45.52 26.76
N PRO A 929 -29.23 -45.56 27.86
CA PRO A 929 -29.75 -45.43 29.21
C PRO A 929 -30.53 -44.14 29.43
N ALA A 930 -31.68 -44.21 30.11
CA ALA A 930 -32.59 -43.09 30.32
C ALA A 930 -31.90 -41.84 30.90
N TYR A 931 -30.94 -41.99 31.83
CA TYR A 931 -30.22 -40.84 32.39
C TYR A 931 -29.37 -40.09 31.36
N LEU A 932 -28.80 -40.79 30.38
CA LEU A 932 -27.97 -40.19 29.32
C LEU A 932 -28.86 -39.63 28.21
N LEU A 933 -29.97 -40.30 27.90
CA LEU A 933 -30.99 -39.80 26.99
C LEU A 933 -31.59 -38.48 27.51
N SER A 934 -31.88 -38.39 28.81
CA SER A 934 -32.31 -37.14 29.48
C SER A 934 -31.25 -36.04 29.37
N GLN A 935 -29.97 -36.34 29.62
CA GLN A 935 -28.89 -35.35 29.43
C GLN A 935 -28.79 -34.87 27.98
N GLU A 936 -28.94 -35.75 27.00
CA GLU A 936 -28.90 -35.39 25.58
C GLU A 936 -30.13 -34.60 25.14
N LYS A 937 -31.35 -34.95 25.60
CA LYS A 937 -32.56 -34.13 25.39
C LYS A 937 -32.36 -32.71 25.92
N LYS A 938 -31.84 -32.55 27.14
CA LYS A 938 -31.57 -31.22 27.70
C LYS A 938 -30.59 -30.42 26.83
N ARG A 939 -29.48 -31.04 26.42
CA ARG A 939 -28.50 -30.43 25.51
C ARG A 939 -29.10 -30.06 24.15
N LEU A 940 -29.88 -30.97 23.55
CA LEU A 940 -30.57 -30.79 22.28
C LEU A 940 -31.48 -29.55 22.32
N ALA A 941 -32.22 -29.38 23.42
CA ALA A 941 -33.04 -28.19 23.66
C ALA A 941 -32.20 -26.91 23.78
N GLU A 942 -31.24 -26.88 24.71
CA GLU A 942 -30.46 -25.69 25.07
C GLU A 942 -29.52 -25.21 23.96
N ASP A 943 -28.77 -26.13 23.34
CA ASP A 943 -27.69 -25.80 22.39
C ASP A 943 -28.13 -25.78 20.92
N MET A 944 -29.28 -26.40 20.58
CA MET A 944 -29.73 -26.52 19.18
C MET A 944 -31.16 -26.03 18.93
N ILE A 945 -32.17 -26.52 19.65
CA ILE A 945 -33.57 -26.18 19.36
C ILE A 945 -33.78 -24.67 19.51
N TYR A 946 -33.29 -24.06 20.60
CA TYR A 946 -33.44 -22.62 20.82
C TYR A 946 -32.77 -21.77 19.72
N ASP A 947 -31.50 -22.04 19.39
CA ASP A 947 -30.76 -21.36 18.32
C ASP A 947 -31.43 -21.51 16.94
N ARG A 948 -31.95 -22.71 16.65
CA ARG A 948 -32.65 -22.97 15.39
C ARG A 948 -34.01 -22.30 15.32
N LEU A 949 -34.81 -22.31 16.39
CA LEU A 949 -36.07 -21.58 16.44
C LEU A 949 -35.86 -20.08 16.25
N GLN A 950 -34.91 -19.47 16.97
CA GLN A 950 -34.55 -18.07 16.80
C GLN A 950 -34.17 -17.74 15.35
N LYS A 951 -33.42 -18.62 14.66
CA LYS A 951 -33.05 -18.40 13.26
C LYS A 951 -34.21 -18.62 12.29
N ILE A 952 -35.02 -19.66 12.49
CA ILE A 952 -36.18 -19.96 11.64
C ILE A 952 -37.16 -18.78 11.67
N THR A 953 -37.46 -18.23 12.85
CA THR A 953 -38.38 -17.11 12.98
C THR A 953 -37.77 -15.79 12.50
N LYS A 954 -36.55 -15.44 12.92
CA LYS A 954 -35.87 -14.18 12.57
C LYS A 954 -35.57 -14.04 11.07
N TYR A 955 -35.29 -15.15 10.38
CA TYR A 955 -34.90 -15.15 8.97
C TYR A 955 -35.94 -15.81 8.06
N HIS A 956 -37.14 -16.12 8.58
CA HIS A 956 -38.26 -16.75 7.86
C HIS A 956 -37.86 -17.98 7.03
N TYR A 957 -37.19 -18.95 7.66
CA TYR A 957 -36.79 -20.18 6.96
C TYR A 957 -37.98 -21.08 6.65
N ASP A 958 -37.94 -21.72 5.47
CA ASP A 958 -38.93 -22.69 4.97
C ASP A 958 -38.79 -24.07 5.64
N LEU A 959 -38.91 -24.06 6.97
CA LEU A 959 -38.86 -25.23 7.85
C LEU A 959 -40.12 -25.24 8.73
N PRO A 960 -41.16 -26.02 8.34
CA PRO A 960 -42.37 -26.17 9.12
C PRO A 960 -42.09 -26.54 10.59
N LEU A 961 -42.82 -25.85 11.48
CA LEU A 961 -42.82 -26.06 12.93
C LEU A 961 -44.14 -26.67 13.43
N ASP A 962 -45.02 -27.08 12.52
CA ASP A 962 -46.31 -27.69 12.84
C ASP A 962 -46.12 -28.94 13.71
N GLY A 963 -46.93 -29.08 14.76
CA GLY A 963 -46.83 -30.18 15.71
C GLY A 963 -45.59 -30.16 16.62
N ILE A 964 -44.72 -29.15 16.57
CA ILE A 964 -43.47 -29.16 17.37
C ILE A 964 -43.73 -29.28 18.87
N PHE A 965 -44.82 -28.67 19.39
CA PHE A 965 -45.17 -28.80 20.80
C PHE A 965 -45.76 -30.16 21.16
N ASP A 966 -46.42 -30.84 20.22
CA ASP A 966 -46.90 -32.21 20.41
C ASP A 966 -45.71 -33.19 20.45
N ILE A 967 -44.73 -32.99 19.56
CA ILE A 967 -43.44 -33.70 19.59
C ILE A 967 -42.69 -33.40 20.90
N MET A 968 -42.62 -32.15 21.35
CA MET A 968 -42.01 -31.85 22.65
C MET A 968 -42.74 -32.56 23.80
N HIS A 969 -44.08 -32.63 23.78
CA HIS A 969 -44.83 -33.35 24.79
C HIS A 969 -44.54 -34.86 24.76
N GLU A 970 -44.54 -35.49 23.58
CA GLU A 970 -44.26 -36.91 23.40
C GLU A 970 -42.84 -37.29 23.86
N TYR A 971 -41.81 -36.52 23.48
CA TYR A 971 -40.42 -36.89 23.74
C TYR A 971 -39.84 -36.30 25.03
N TYR A 972 -40.40 -35.21 25.56
CA TYR A 972 -39.90 -34.54 26.79
C TYR A 972 -40.91 -34.53 27.94
N GLY A 973 -42.17 -34.91 27.77
CA GLY A 973 -43.22 -34.72 28.78
C GLY A 973 -42.97 -35.37 30.15
N GLU A 974 -42.12 -36.40 30.22
CA GLU A 974 -41.70 -37.06 31.48
C GLU A 974 -40.40 -36.48 32.08
N GLU A 975 -39.73 -35.55 31.40
CA GLU A 975 -38.47 -34.94 31.85
C GLU A 975 -38.72 -33.85 32.91
N PRO A 976 -37.90 -33.77 33.98
CA PRO A 976 -38.13 -32.84 35.10
C PRO A 976 -37.98 -31.35 34.73
N TYR A 977 -37.44 -31.05 33.55
CA TYR A 977 -37.25 -29.70 33.00
C TYR A 977 -38.16 -29.41 31.79
N TYR A 978 -39.15 -30.27 31.51
CA TYR A 978 -40.08 -30.13 30.38
C TYR A 978 -40.75 -28.75 30.29
N GLU A 979 -41.37 -28.31 31.40
CA GLU A 979 -42.08 -27.03 31.47
C GLU A 979 -41.15 -25.82 31.25
N GLU A 980 -39.91 -25.90 31.73
CA GLU A 980 -38.87 -24.87 31.50
C GLU A 980 -38.52 -24.77 30.01
N VAL A 981 -38.31 -25.91 29.35
CA VAL A 981 -37.98 -25.97 27.91
C VAL A 981 -39.14 -25.45 27.06
N VAL A 982 -40.36 -25.90 27.32
CA VAL A 982 -41.55 -25.45 26.59
C VAL A 982 -41.84 -23.97 26.82
N ALA A 983 -41.64 -23.46 28.04
CA ALA A 983 -41.74 -22.03 28.32
C ALA A 983 -40.71 -21.23 27.50
N LYS A 984 -39.44 -21.67 27.44
CA LYS A 984 -38.40 -20.97 26.68
C LYS A 984 -38.62 -21.02 25.17
N MET A 985 -39.14 -22.13 24.64
CA MET A 985 -39.54 -22.22 23.23
C MET A 985 -40.69 -21.25 22.91
N LYS A 986 -41.69 -21.13 23.79
CA LYS A 986 -42.80 -20.17 23.62
C LYS A 986 -42.32 -18.72 23.66
N GLU A 987 -41.41 -18.39 24.58
CA GLU A 987 -40.75 -17.07 24.66
C GLU A 987 -40.07 -16.71 23.34
N ILE A 988 -39.22 -17.60 22.81
CA ILE A 988 -38.50 -17.41 21.53
C ILE A 988 -39.45 -17.21 20.35
N LEU A 989 -40.54 -17.97 20.29
CA LEU A 989 -41.54 -17.84 19.22
C LEU A 989 -42.38 -16.56 19.36
N GLN A 990 -42.66 -16.12 20.59
CA GLN A 990 -43.42 -14.91 20.86
C GLN A 990 -42.60 -13.64 20.58
N GLU A 991 -41.35 -13.56 21.05
CA GLU A 991 -40.44 -12.43 20.79
C GLU A 991 -40.31 -12.14 19.28
N ALA A 992 -40.23 -13.19 18.47
CA ALA A 992 -40.15 -13.06 17.02
C ALA A 992 -41.49 -12.68 16.36
N GLY A 993 -42.62 -13.09 16.95
CA GLY A 993 -43.96 -12.67 16.53
C GLY A 993 -44.20 -11.18 16.77
N ASP A 994 -43.82 -10.68 17.96
CA ASP A 994 -43.96 -9.27 18.32
C ASP A 994 -43.03 -8.37 17.47
N ALA A 995 -41.79 -8.81 17.22
CA ALA A 995 -40.86 -8.11 16.32
C ALA A 995 -41.33 -8.08 14.86
N GLY A 996 -41.91 -9.18 14.36
CA GLY A 996 -42.53 -9.23 13.03
C GLY A 996 -43.75 -8.31 12.89
N GLY A 997 -44.58 -8.26 13.94
CA GLY A 997 -45.75 -7.38 14.01
C GLY A 997 -45.40 -5.89 13.93
N GLN A 998 -44.32 -5.45 14.57
CA GLN A 998 -43.82 -4.08 14.44
C GLN A 998 -43.29 -3.78 13.02
N ALA A 999 -42.50 -4.68 12.44
CA ALA A 999 -41.93 -4.49 11.09
C ALA A 999 -43.01 -4.42 9.99
N ASP A 1000 -44.11 -5.19 10.12
CA ASP A 1000 -45.22 -5.13 9.17
C ASP A 1000 -46.20 -3.96 9.43
N ALA A 1001 -46.23 -3.40 10.65
CA ALA A 1001 -46.90 -2.13 10.92
C ALA A 1001 -46.14 -0.96 10.25
N GLU A 1002 -44.82 -0.88 10.43
CA GLU A 1002 -43.98 0.14 9.81
C GLU A 1002 -44.03 0.08 8.26
N LYS A 1003 -44.07 -1.13 7.67
CA LYS A 1003 -44.29 -1.28 6.22
C LYS A 1003 -45.67 -0.80 5.76
N LYS A 1004 -46.74 -0.99 6.56
CA LYS A 1004 -48.08 -0.51 6.19
C LYS A 1004 -48.19 1.01 6.26
N ASP A 1005 -47.57 1.63 7.25
CA ASP A 1005 -47.50 3.10 7.31
C ASP A 1005 -46.64 3.69 6.18
N ALA A 1006 -45.56 3.01 5.77
CA ALA A 1006 -44.76 3.39 4.60
C ALA A 1006 -45.49 3.23 3.25
N VAL A 1007 -46.54 2.40 3.18
CA VAL A 1007 -47.40 2.25 1.98
C VAL A 1007 -48.56 3.25 1.97
N ASN A 1008 -49.05 3.67 3.13
CA ASN A 1008 -50.08 4.74 3.24
C ASN A 1008 -49.50 6.17 3.11
N GLN A 1009 -48.18 6.33 2.98
CA GLN A 1009 -47.50 7.60 2.71
C GLN A 1009 -46.89 7.70 1.30
N LYS A 1010 -47.44 6.99 0.31
CA LYS A 1010 -47.10 7.10 -1.12
C LYS A 1010 -48.32 7.30 -2.02
#